data_AF-A0A9D8M433-F1
#
_entry.id   AF-A0A9D8M433-F1
#
_cell.length_a   1.000
_cell.length_b   1.000
_cell.length_c   1.000
_cell.angle_alpha   90.00
_cell.angle_beta   90.00
_cell.angle_gamma   90.00
#
_symmetry.space_group_name_H-M   'P 1'
#
loop_
_entity.id
_entity.type
_entity.pdbx_description
1 polymer ?
#
loop_
_entity_poly.entity_id
_entity_poly.type
_entity_poly.pdbx_seq_one_letter_code
_entity_poly.pdbx_strand_id
1 'polypeptide(L)'
;MVQTVEAMKCFIVLTNTAREAIKEHFADEHAFFQLQSSFHVYLEKQSIEETSLSLAIYFDNEQNSNLAKKMNGRVVIIDCVFDSKNGLIAKNFRTKGKHTPVKTNRRKSMRIHFAPTRINGHTYPEAFLKTIAELPVAKDRYDYVNKRITSWEGYLKVLYKNANIDDIEARIQSVSYSSDCSVATLKLGGITNKEWKQIKGMNAYVKGVKSEIGEVVKTNAQQQTVDIELSPPISKLAKQQVFDFPSEQVTFSNASTKSQLNRLLKGFEHLKEGLAANPNLENFLFEDEPKVANRKNRLQIEFHNNLNEFQREAVLGALETEDLYVIQGPPGTGKTTVISEICYQNVKMGLKTLIASQSNLAVDNALGRLLSNKDIRILRYGRTDSIEEEGKKFIEENVAEYWKTQTFDALSKEISQHDQKEILLQQGIQACTSQIDHLKEKAAELEKEILRKNQAEKELEKSFDTISNLKKQIIALNKEKEKAEQTIETFQSSLNERSEKLKEIEQTLSSTGLDKIQLEINEARKHIEESEHFIHYVETKEKLEKAQSELQQVSNEIAFMESKILEVDELLAQLKSFKKLEEVEGFIETYGIRRGFVINQLFLDMEKIYQQLMELKPAIQISERIEKAIEYNQKTLRIPIDP
;
A
#
# COMPACT_ATOMS: atom_id res chain seq x y z
N MET A 1 12.58 6.34 -3.57
CA MET A 1 14.04 6.13 -3.50
C MET A 1 14.68 6.81 -4.69
N VAL A 2 15.38 7.94 -4.49
CA VAL A 2 16.19 8.57 -5.54
C VAL A 2 17.46 7.74 -5.64
N GLN A 3 17.66 6.98 -6.72
CA GLN A 3 18.95 6.37 -7.01
C GLN A 3 19.98 7.50 -7.07
N THR A 4 20.85 7.60 -6.07
CA THR A 4 22.04 8.45 -6.09
C THR A 4 22.96 7.92 -7.19
N VAL A 5 22.80 8.44 -8.40
CA VAL A 5 23.70 8.19 -9.51
C VAL A 5 25.08 8.71 -9.09
N GLU A 6 26.03 7.79 -8.96
CA GLU A 6 27.41 8.09 -8.57
C GLU A 6 28.04 9.06 -9.58
N ALA A 7 28.76 10.07 -9.10
CA ALA A 7 29.31 11.11 -9.96
C ALA A 7 30.49 10.56 -10.78
N MET A 8 30.38 10.61 -12.11
CA MET A 8 31.40 10.10 -13.01
C MET A 8 32.44 11.16 -13.32
N LYS A 9 33.72 10.83 -13.14
CA LYS A 9 34.81 11.73 -13.53
C LYS A 9 35.00 11.70 -15.05
N CYS A 10 34.85 12.86 -15.69
CA CYS A 10 35.09 13.03 -17.13
C CYS A 10 36.12 14.14 -17.35
N PHE A 11 37.13 13.85 -18.16
CA PHE A 11 38.10 14.86 -18.58
C PHE A 11 37.50 15.75 -19.68
N ILE A 12 37.82 17.04 -19.64
CA ILE A 12 37.37 18.00 -20.66
C ILE A 12 38.50 18.95 -21.04
N VAL A 13 38.73 19.14 -22.33
CA VAL A 13 39.74 20.05 -22.86
C VAL A 13 39.05 21.29 -23.40
N LEU A 14 39.42 22.48 -22.94
CA LEU A 14 38.83 23.73 -23.42
C LEU A 14 39.67 24.35 -24.54
N THR A 15 38.99 24.77 -25.61
CA THR A 15 39.55 25.67 -26.63
C THR A 15 39.69 27.09 -26.09
N ASN A 16 40.49 27.94 -26.77
CA ASN A 16 40.62 29.34 -26.38
C ASN A 16 39.27 30.07 -26.41
N THR A 17 38.46 29.83 -27.43
CA THR A 17 37.10 30.39 -27.56
C THR A 17 36.22 30.00 -26.37
N ALA A 18 36.21 28.72 -25.97
CA ALA A 18 35.45 28.29 -24.80
C ALA A 18 35.97 28.93 -23.49
N ARG A 19 37.30 29.07 -23.33
CA ARG A 19 37.89 29.75 -22.16
C ARG A 19 37.49 31.22 -22.09
N GLU A 20 37.57 31.93 -23.21
CA GLU A 20 37.20 33.35 -23.30
C GLU A 20 35.71 33.54 -22.96
N ALA A 21 34.83 32.71 -23.52
CA ALA A 21 33.40 32.75 -23.20
C ALA A 21 33.08 32.44 -21.72
N ILE A 22 33.83 31.53 -21.09
CA ILE A 22 33.68 31.27 -19.64
C ILE A 22 34.14 32.50 -18.83
N LYS A 23 35.23 33.15 -19.25
CA LYS A 23 35.79 34.33 -18.58
C LYS A 23 34.87 35.55 -18.56
N GLU A 24 33.88 35.60 -19.45
CA GLU A 24 32.82 36.63 -19.41
C GLU A 24 31.93 36.52 -18.14
N HIS A 25 31.89 35.35 -17.51
CA HIS A 25 31.00 35.07 -16.37
C HIS A 25 31.75 34.59 -15.10
N PHE A 26 32.95 34.06 -15.26
CA PHE A 26 33.79 33.48 -14.20
C PHE A 26 35.21 34.05 -14.28
N ALA A 27 35.99 33.96 -13.20
CA ALA A 27 37.38 34.46 -13.21
C ALA A 27 38.26 33.67 -14.21
N ASP A 28 38.07 32.36 -14.25
CA ASP A 28 38.73 31.42 -15.17
C ASP A 28 37.91 30.12 -15.30
N GLU A 29 38.39 29.17 -16.10
CA GLU A 29 37.77 27.86 -16.25
C GLU A 29 37.73 27.03 -14.95
N HIS A 30 38.71 27.19 -14.07
CA HIS A 30 38.78 26.44 -12.81
C HIS A 30 37.68 26.91 -11.85
N ALA A 31 37.44 28.23 -11.77
CA ALA A 31 36.35 28.81 -11.00
C ALA A 31 34.97 28.31 -11.44
N PHE A 32 34.79 28.03 -12.73
CA PHE A 32 33.56 27.40 -13.23
C PHE A 32 33.43 25.94 -12.77
N PHE A 33 34.44 25.09 -13.01
CA PHE A 33 34.34 23.66 -12.70
C PHE A 33 34.45 23.35 -11.20
N GLN A 34 35.06 24.23 -10.39
CA GLN A 34 35.13 24.10 -8.93
C GLN A 34 33.92 24.70 -8.20
N LEU A 35 32.97 25.32 -8.92
CA LEU A 35 31.77 25.89 -8.33
C LEU A 35 30.96 24.86 -7.52
N GLN A 36 31.07 23.58 -7.88
CA GLN A 36 30.55 22.44 -7.14
C GLN A 36 31.27 21.15 -7.55
N SER A 37 31.23 20.13 -6.69
CA SER A 37 31.97 18.87 -6.89
C SER A 37 31.49 18.05 -8.09
N SER A 38 30.25 18.20 -8.52
CA SER A 38 29.70 17.50 -9.69
C SER A 38 28.52 18.27 -10.24
N PHE A 39 28.27 18.14 -11.54
CA PHE A 39 27.16 18.77 -12.23
C PHE A 39 26.15 17.72 -12.68
N HIS A 40 24.87 18.00 -12.46
CA HIS A 40 23.78 17.30 -13.13
C HIS A 40 23.64 17.90 -14.53
N VAL A 41 23.89 17.09 -15.56
CA VAL A 41 23.90 17.52 -16.96
C VAL A 41 23.02 16.64 -17.83
N TYR A 42 22.60 17.17 -18.96
CA TYR A 42 21.89 16.47 -20.02
C TYR A 42 22.76 16.50 -21.28
N LEU A 43 23.10 15.32 -21.78
CA LEU A 43 23.89 15.16 -22.99
C LEU A 43 22.98 15.06 -24.21
N GLU A 44 23.29 15.81 -25.27
CA GLU A 44 22.63 15.76 -26.57
C GLU A 44 23.67 15.44 -27.64
N LYS A 45 23.46 14.37 -28.42
CA LYS A 45 24.29 14.05 -29.58
C LYS A 45 23.77 14.84 -30.77
N GLN A 46 24.49 15.89 -31.16
CA GLN A 46 24.01 16.83 -32.18
C GLN A 46 24.15 16.27 -33.59
N SER A 47 25.35 15.80 -33.93
CA SER A 47 25.68 15.24 -35.24
C SER A 47 26.86 14.28 -35.15
N ILE A 48 27.02 13.44 -36.18
CA ILE A 48 28.17 12.55 -36.36
C ILE A 48 28.96 13.10 -37.54
N GLU A 49 30.24 13.38 -37.31
CA GLU A 49 31.23 13.69 -38.34
C GLU A 49 32.11 12.45 -38.57
N GLU A 50 32.92 12.42 -39.64
CA GLU A 50 33.67 11.21 -40.05
C GLU A 50 34.52 10.56 -38.95
N THR A 51 35.08 11.36 -38.04
CA THR A 51 35.96 10.89 -36.95
C THR A 51 35.57 11.39 -35.57
N SER A 52 34.51 12.20 -35.46
CA SER A 52 34.15 12.90 -34.24
C SER A 52 32.63 13.01 -34.05
N LEU A 53 32.21 13.11 -32.79
CA LEU A 53 30.83 13.30 -32.39
C LEU A 53 30.64 14.73 -31.88
N SER A 54 29.72 15.49 -32.47
CA SER A 54 29.30 16.77 -31.91
C SER A 54 28.32 16.53 -30.77
N LEU A 55 28.61 17.06 -29.59
CA LEU A 55 27.82 16.92 -28.38
C LEU A 55 27.47 18.30 -27.81
N ALA A 56 26.29 18.45 -27.23
CA ALA A 56 25.97 19.59 -26.37
C ALA A 56 25.67 19.10 -24.96
N ILE A 57 26.27 19.78 -23.98
CA ILE A 57 26.11 19.49 -22.56
C ILE A 57 25.27 20.60 -21.93
N TYR A 58 24.03 20.27 -21.58
CA TYR A 58 23.10 21.17 -20.92
C TYR A 58 23.21 21.01 -19.41
N PHE A 59 23.52 22.07 -18.69
CA PHE A 59 23.60 22.05 -17.24
C PHE A 59 22.23 22.32 -16.65
N ASP A 60 21.73 21.40 -15.82
CA ASP A 60 20.43 21.50 -15.17
C ASP A 60 20.40 22.72 -14.23
N ASN A 61 19.50 23.68 -14.47
CA ASN A 61 19.40 24.92 -13.70
C ASN A 61 18.53 24.80 -12.43
N GLU A 62 17.95 23.64 -12.16
CA GLU A 62 17.20 23.33 -10.93
C GLU A 62 18.05 22.49 -9.96
N GLN A 63 18.73 21.46 -10.47
CA GLN A 63 19.56 20.56 -9.64
C GLN A 63 20.94 21.15 -9.29
N ASN A 64 21.48 22.03 -10.12
CA ASN A 64 22.78 22.68 -9.87
C ASN A 64 22.60 24.04 -9.17
N SER A 65 22.26 24.02 -7.88
CA SER A 65 21.89 25.23 -7.12
C SER A 65 22.96 26.34 -7.11
N ASN A 66 24.24 25.99 -7.00
CA ASN A 66 25.35 26.97 -7.02
C ASN A 66 25.49 27.63 -8.40
N LEU A 67 25.40 26.83 -9.47
CA LEU A 67 25.45 27.34 -10.84
C LEU A 67 24.24 28.20 -11.16
N ALA A 68 23.05 27.76 -10.75
CA ALA A 68 21.81 28.51 -10.92
C ALA A 68 21.87 29.88 -10.24
N LYS A 69 22.40 29.97 -9.00
CA LYS A 69 22.61 31.25 -8.31
C LYS A 69 23.56 32.17 -9.07
N LYS A 70 24.70 31.65 -9.55
CA LYS A 70 25.70 32.46 -10.28
C LYS A 70 25.19 32.93 -11.64
N MET A 71 24.37 32.14 -12.32
CA MET A 71 23.86 32.41 -13.67
C MET A 71 22.43 32.96 -13.68
N ASN A 72 21.91 33.43 -12.54
CA ASN A 72 20.54 33.94 -12.38
C ASN A 72 19.46 32.97 -12.90
N GLY A 73 19.67 31.66 -12.76
CA GLY A 73 18.78 30.59 -13.19
C GLY A 73 18.81 30.29 -14.70
N ARG A 74 19.71 30.91 -15.47
CA ARG A 74 19.89 30.61 -16.90
C ARG A 74 20.48 29.20 -17.09
N VAL A 75 20.10 28.54 -18.17
CA VAL A 75 20.65 27.24 -18.55
C VAL A 75 21.99 27.45 -19.23
N VAL A 76 23.04 26.83 -18.70
CA VAL A 76 24.38 26.83 -19.29
C VAL A 76 24.50 25.67 -20.27
N ILE A 77 25.13 25.92 -21.42
CA ILE A 77 25.35 24.92 -22.46
C ILE A 77 26.83 24.98 -22.88
N ILE A 78 27.49 23.82 -22.90
CA ILE A 78 28.83 23.68 -23.47
C ILE A 78 28.73 22.83 -24.73
N ASP A 79 29.04 23.41 -25.87
CA ASP A 79 29.12 22.68 -27.13
C ASP A 79 30.51 22.04 -27.21
N CYS A 80 30.53 20.73 -27.43
CA CYS A 80 31.71 19.88 -27.37
C CYS A 80 31.86 19.07 -28.65
N VAL A 81 33.10 18.68 -28.95
CA VAL A 81 33.42 17.63 -29.90
C VAL A 81 34.05 16.48 -29.12
N PHE A 82 33.56 15.27 -29.31
CA PHE A 82 34.10 14.06 -28.71
C PHE A 82 34.74 13.17 -29.77
N ASP A 83 36.00 12.82 -29.55
CA ASP A 83 36.75 11.86 -30.37
C ASP A 83 37.39 10.83 -29.44
N SER A 84 37.38 9.57 -29.87
CA SER A 84 38.07 8.46 -29.21
C SER A 84 39.55 8.72 -28.91
N LYS A 85 40.25 9.52 -29.75
CA LYS A 85 41.68 9.83 -29.58
C LYS A 85 41.92 11.05 -28.70
N ASN A 86 41.15 12.12 -28.91
CA ASN A 86 41.38 13.42 -28.27
C ASN A 86 40.44 13.71 -27.08
N GLY A 87 39.50 12.80 -26.79
CA GLY A 87 38.51 12.95 -25.73
C GLY A 87 37.47 14.03 -26.00
N LEU A 88 36.90 14.54 -24.92
CA LEU A 88 35.85 15.57 -24.91
C LEU A 88 36.48 16.97 -24.95
N ILE A 89 36.27 17.69 -26.05
CA ILE A 89 36.81 19.03 -26.30
C ILE A 89 35.68 20.06 -26.30
N ALA A 90 35.66 20.98 -25.33
CA ALA A 90 34.75 22.12 -25.30
C ALA A 90 35.14 23.17 -26.35
N LYS A 91 34.25 23.38 -27.32
CA LYS A 91 34.40 24.35 -28.41
C LYS A 91 33.79 25.71 -28.06
N ASN A 92 32.67 25.70 -27.35
CA ASN A 92 31.94 26.92 -27.03
C ASN A 92 31.24 26.83 -25.66
N PHE A 93 31.01 27.98 -25.05
CA PHE A 93 30.22 28.14 -23.83
C PHE A 93 29.13 29.18 -24.08
N ARG A 94 27.87 28.84 -23.82
CA ARG A 94 26.74 29.74 -24.04
C ARG A 94 25.64 29.55 -23.01
N THR A 95 24.71 30.49 -22.96
CA THR A 95 23.57 30.43 -22.05
C THR A 95 22.24 30.62 -22.77
N LYS A 96 21.19 29.93 -22.31
CA LYS A 96 19.80 30.17 -22.72
C LYS A 96 18.95 30.65 -21.53
N GLY A 97 17.72 31.09 -21.82
CA GLY A 97 16.80 31.61 -20.82
C GLY A 97 16.43 30.60 -19.72
N LYS A 98 15.89 31.08 -18.60
CA LYS A 98 15.59 30.26 -17.41
C LYS A 98 14.60 29.13 -17.66
N HIS A 99 13.68 29.33 -18.61
CA HIS A 99 12.63 28.36 -18.95
C HIS A 99 13.03 27.43 -20.11
N THR A 100 14.32 27.35 -20.43
CA THR A 100 14.79 26.42 -21.47
C THR A 100 14.68 25.00 -20.94
N PRO A 101 13.93 24.10 -21.61
CA PRO A 101 13.82 22.72 -21.16
C PRO A 101 15.18 22.03 -21.32
N VAL A 102 15.71 21.48 -20.23
CA VAL A 102 16.95 20.66 -20.22
C VAL A 102 16.64 19.19 -20.45
N LYS A 103 15.52 18.70 -19.90
CA LYS A 103 15.02 17.34 -20.09
C LYS A 103 14.17 17.27 -21.35
N THR A 104 14.60 16.48 -22.33
CA THR A 104 13.87 16.28 -23.59
C THR A 104 14.03 14.86 -24.12
N ASN A 105 13.30 14.51 -25.18
CA ASN A 105 13.31 13.19 -25.83
C ASN A 105 14.62 12.86 -26.55
N ARG A 106 15.55 13.82 -26.69
CA ARG A 106 16.84 13.65 -27.36
C ARG A 106 18.04 13.74 -26.40
N ARG A 107 17.77 13.81 -25.10
CA ARG A 107 18.79 14.06 -24.09
C ARG A 107 18.76 13.05 -22.97
N LYS A 108 19.95 12.67 -22.49
CA LYS A 108 20.10 11.76 -21.34
C LYS A 108 20.77 12.47 -20.17
N SER A 109 20.20 12.33 -18.98
CA SER A 109 20.75 12.90 -17.75
C SER A 109 21.95 12.10 -17.25
N MET A 110 22.98 12.79 -16.78
CA MET A 110 24.16 12.22 -16.14
C MET A 110 24.65 13.15 -15.01
N ARG A 111 25.35 12.57 -14.03
CA ARG A 111 26.05 13.34 -12.99
C ARG A 111 27.55 13.25 -13.26
N ILE A 112 28.17 14.39 -13.62
CA ILE A 112 29.56 14.43 -14.10
C ILE A 112 30.42 15.35 -13.22
N HIS A 113 31.57 14.85 -12.78
CA HIS A 113 32.67 15.65 -12.26
C HIS A 113 33.63 15.96 -13.41
N PHE A 114 33.68 17.22 -13.85
CA PHE A 114 34.54 17.65 -14.94
C PHE A 114 35.95 17.98 -14.44
N ALA A 115 36.96 17.34 -15.04
CA ALA A 115 38.36 17.62 -14.77
C ALA A 115 39.00 18.35 -15.97
N PRO A 116 39.22 19.68 -15.89
CA PRO A 116 39.79 20.46 -16.99
C PRO A 116 41.31 20.21 -17.09
N THR A 117 41.73 19.19 -17.85
CA THR A 117 43.15 18.85 -18.05
C THR A 117 43.41 18.39 -19.48
N ARG A 118 44.60 18.70 -20.02
CA ARG A 118 45.10 18.17 -21.30
C ARG A 118 45.78 16.84 -21.05
N ILE A 119 45.19 15.73 -21.46
CA ILE A 119 45.87 14.44 -21.29
C ILE A 119 45.58 13.52 -22.48
N ASN A 120 46.65 12.98 -23.08
CA ASN A 120 46.59 11.95 -24.12
C ASN A 120 46.38 10.58 -23.46
N GLY A 121 45.50 9.75 -24.03
CA GLY A 121 45.41 8.32 -23.68
C GLY A 121 44.50 7.92 -22.51
N HIS A 122 43.63 8.81 -22.02
CA HIS A 122 42.63 8.40 -21.03
C HIS A 122 41.41 7.71 -21.66
N THR A 123 40.94 6.69 -20.96
CA THR A 123 39.65 6.04 -21.19
C THR A 123 38.54 6.77 -20.42
N TYR A 124 37.41 6.97 -21.09
CA TYR A 124 36.19 7.48 -20.46
C TYR A 124 35.43 6.35 -19.76
N PRO A 125 34.64 6.65 -18.71
CA PRO A 125 33.80 5.64 -18.06
C PRO A 125 32.88 4.93 -19.06
N GLU A 126 32.75 3.62 -18.95
CA GLU A 126 31.93 2.80 -19.87
C GLU A 126 30.50 3.32 -19.98
N ALA A 127 29.89 3.71 -18.86
CA ALA A 127 28.55 4.27 -18.83
C ALA A 127 28.41 5.59 -19.61
N PHE A 128 29.45 6.42 -19.67
CA PHE A 128 29.45 7.64 -20.48
C PHE A 128 29.50 7.30 -21.98
N LEU A 129 30.39 6.38 -22.36
CA LEU A 129 30.49 5.91 -23.75
C LEU A 129 29.19 5.24 -24.23
N LYS A 130 28.63 4.35 -23.40
CA LYS A 130 27.34 3.69 -23.66
C LYS A 130 26.21 4.71 -23.82
N THR A 131 26.14 5.71 -22.94
CA THR A 131 25.13 6.76 -23.02
C THR A 131 25.23 7.55 -24.34
N ILE A 132 26.43 7.95 -24.75
CA ILE A 132 26.62 8.68 -26.02
C ILE A 132 26.30 7.81 -27.24
N ALA A 133 26.62 6.51 -27.17
CA ALA A 133 26.30 5.57 -28.24
C ALA A 133 24.79 5.37 -28.42
N GLU A 134 24.04 5.28 -27.32
CA GLU A 134 22.58 5.08 -27.31
C GLU A 134 21.77 6.35 -27.64
N LEU A 135 22.37 7.55 -27.51
CA LEU A 135 21.69 8.80 -27.82
C LEU A 135 21.34 8.92 -29.31
N PRO A 136 20.10 9.33 -29.64
CA PRO A 136 19.74 9.62 -31.02
C PRO A 136 20.49 10.86 -31.53
N VAL A 137 20.80 10.89 -32.82
CA VAL A 137 21.43 12.05 -33.46
C VAL A 137 20.38 13.14 -33.68
N ALA A 138 20.53 14.27 -32.99
CA ALA A 138 19.52 15.32 -32.96
C ALA A 138 19.24 15.94 -34.34
N LYS A 139 20.27 16.12 -35.17
CA LYS A 139 20.12 16.61 -36.54
C LYS A 139 19.30 15.65 -37.41
N ASP A 140 19.62 14.36 -37.38
CA ASP A 140 18.90 13.34 -38.16
C ASP A 140 17.43 13.25 -37.73
N ARG A 141 17.16 13.31 -36.41
CA ARG A 141 15.79 13.34 -35.88
C ARG A 141 15.06 14.63 -36.26
N TYR A 142 15.72 15.78 -36.22
CA TYR A 142 15.16 17.04 -36.70
C TYR A 142 14.75 16.92 -38.17
N ASP A 143 15.64 16.46 -39.04
CA ASP A 143 15.39 16.33 -40.47
C ASP A 143 14.26 15.34 -40.76
N TYR A 144 14.21 14.22 -40.04
CA TYR A 144 13.14 13.23 -40.11
C TYR A 144 11.76 13.84 -39.76
N VAL A 145 11.65 14.47 -38.59
CA VAL A 145 10.40 15.11 -38.14
C VAL A 145 10.00 16.24 -39.07
N ASN A 146 10.95 17.09 -39.47
CA ASN A 146 10.71 18.21 -40.36
C ASN A 146 10.12 17.73 -41.69
N LYS A 147 10.70 16.69 -42.29
CA LYS A 147 10.18 16.06 -43.52
C LYS A 147 8.75 15.55 -43.35
N ARG A 148 8.43 14.92 -42.22
CA ARG A 148 7.08 14.37 -41.94
C ARG A 148 6.01 15.45 -41.77
N ILE A 149 6.35 16.60 -41.19
CA ILE A 149 5.36 17.65 -40.89
C ILE A 149 5.34 18.81 -41.89
N THR A 150 6.26 18.87 -42.85
CA THR A 150 6.43 20.01 -43.77
C THR A 150 5.13 20.41 -44.49
N SER A 151 4.34 19.44 -44.96
CA SER A 151 3.08 19.73 -45.66
C SER A 151 2.05 20.40 -44.74
N TRP A 152 1.88 19.86 -43.54
CA TRP A 152 0.98 20.38 -42.50
C TRP A 152 1.42 21.76 -42.00
N GLU A 153 2.73 21.96 -41.80
CA GLU A 153 3.29 23.25 -41.42
C GLU A 153 3.06 24.29 -42.53
N GLY A 154 3.22 23.92 -43.80
CA GLY A 154 2.90 24.76 -44.94
C GLY A 154 1.43 25.18 -44.96
N TYR A 155 0.51 24.24 -44.75
CA TYR A 155 -0.93 24.52 -44.64
C TYR A 155 -1.23 25.51 -43.49
N LEU A 156 -0.69 25.27 -42.30
CA LEU A 156 -0.87 26.16 -41.15
C LEU A 156 -0.27 27.56 -41.39
N LYS A 157 0.86 27.67 -42.09
CA LYS A 157 1.45 28.97 -42.46
C LYS A 157 0.57 29.76 -43.42
N VAL A 158 -0.09 29.08 -44.37
CA VAL A 158 -1.07 29.71 -45.26
C VAL A 158 -2.28 30.21 -44.47
N LEU A 159 -2.85 29.37 -43.60
CA LEU A 159 -3.95 29.78 -42.72
C LEU A 159 -3.54 30.95 -41.81
N TYR A 160 -2.33 30.91 -41.27
CA TYR A 160 -1.80 31.98 -40.42
C TYR A 160 -1.69 33.30 -41.17
N LYS A 161 -1.15 33.28 -42.38
CA LYS A 161 -1.05 34.46 -43.25
C LYS A 161 -2.44 35.04 -43.55
N ASN A 162 -3.43 34.17 -43.77
CA ASN A 162 -4.81 34.59 -44.00
C ASN A 162 -5.49 35.13 -42.73
N ALA A 163 -5.13 34.63 -41.55
CA ALA A 163 -5.64 35.14 -40.27
C ALA A 163 -4.88 36.38 -39.78
N ASN A 164 -3.73 36.71 -40.35
CA ASN A 164 -2.93 37.89 -40.02
C ASN A 164 -3.45 39.14 -40.74
N ILE A 165 -4.71 39.48 -40.44
CA ILE A 165 -5.40 40.67 -40.91
C ILE A 165 -5.58 41.58 -39.69
N ASP A 166 -5.37 42.88 -39.89
CA ASP A 166 -5.62 43.88 -38.85
C ASP A 166 -7.10 43.92 -38.49
N ASP A 167 -7.40 44.37 -37.27
CA ASP A 167 -8.78 44.50 -36.82
C ASP A 167 -9.53 45.52 -37.69
N ILE A 168 -10.75 45.17 -38.09
CA ILE A 168 -11.60 46.01 -38.93
C ILE A 168 -12.68 46.63 -38.05
N GLU A 169 -12.67 47.95 -37.94
CA GLU A 169 -13.69 48.69 -37.20
C GLU A 169 -14.81 49.14 -38.14
N ALA A 170 -16.05 49.01 -37.68
CA ALA A 170 -17.22 49.45 -38.44
C ALA A 170 -18.29 50.05 -37.53
N ARG A 171 -19.16 50.88 -38.13
CA ARG A 171 -20.32 51.44 -37.44
C ARG A 171 -21.58 50.66 -37.81
N ILE A 172 -22.30 50.16 -36.81
CA ILE A 172 -23.59 49.51 -36.95
C ILE A 172 -24.65 50.58 -37.26
N GLN A 173 -25.40 50.38 -38.35
CA GLN A 173 -26.53 51.24 -38.75
C GLN A 173 -27.87 50.62 -38.35
N SER A 174 -28.00 49.29 -38.45
CA SER A 174 -29.20 48.56 -38.07
C SER A 174 -28.86 47.10 -37.80
N VAL A 175 -29.66 46.45 -36.95
CA VAL A 175 -29.54 45.02 -36.60
C VAL A 175 -30.88 44.34 -36.86
N SER A 176 -30.84 43.13 -37.38
CA SER A 176 -31.99 42.24 -37.49
C SER A 176 -31.58 40.81 -37.12
N TYR A 177 -32.52 40.01 -36.64
CA TYR A 177 -32.26 38.64 -36.20
C TYR A 177 -33.04 37.64 -37.06
N SER A 178 -32.49 36.43 -37.21
CA SER A 178 -33.24 35.28 -37.73
C SER A 178 -34.39 34.88 -36.79
N SER A 179 -35.35 34.12 -37.29
CA SER A 179 -36.54 33.68 -36.51
C SER A 179 -36.18 32.86 -35.27
N ASP A 180 -35.08 32.12 -35.32
CA ASP A 180 -34.53 31.33 -34.21
C ASP A 180 -33.45 32.09 -33.41
N CYS A 181 -33.17 33.35 -33.75
CA CYS A 181 -32.11 34.18 -33.14
C CYS A 181 -30.74 33.47 -33.08
N SER A 182 -30.44 32.63 -34.07
CA SER A 182 -29.10 32.04 -34.25
C SER A 182 -28.19 32.96 -35.04
N VAL A 183 -28.75 33.79 -35.93
CA VAL A 183 -27.99 34.70 -36.79
C VAL A 183 -28.45 36.14 -36.57
N ALA A 184 -27.49 37.06 -36.43
CA ALA A 184 -27.71 38.51 -36.45
C ALA A 184 -27.18 39.09 -37.76
N THR A 185 -28.05 39.77 -38.52
CA THR A 185 -27.67 40.51 -39.72
C THR A 185 -27.49 41.98 -39.36
N LEU A 186 -26.26 42.48 -39.49
CA LEU A 186 -25.92 43.88 -39.24
C LEU A 186 -25.69 44.63 -40.54
N LYS A 187 -26.27 45.82 -40.65
CA LYS A 187 -25.93 46.79 -41.69
C LYS A 187 -24.82 47.70 -41.18
N LEU A 188 -23.76 47.85 -41.96
CA LEU A 188 -22.51 48.47 -41.52
C LEU A 188 -22.14 49.67 -42.40
N GLY A 189 -21.58 50.71 -41.77
CA GLY A 189 -20.94 51.84 -42.43
C GLY A 189 -19.45 51.91 -42.12
N GLY A 190 -18.69 52.60 -42.98
CA GLY A 190 -17.26 52.86 -42.76
C GLY A 190 -16.30 51.78 -43.25
N ILE A 191 -16.80 50.75 -43.95
CA ILE A 191 -15.98 49.63 -44.46
C ILE A 191 -15.65 49.84 -45.94
N THR A 192 -14.38 49.65 -46.30
CA THR A 192 -13.87 49.70 -47.67
C THR A 192 -14.16 48.41 -48.47
N ASN A 193 -14.15 48.49 -49.80
CA ASN A 193 -14.37 47.33 -50.67
C ASN A 193 -13.36 46.18 -50.46
N LYS A 194 -12.16 46.48 -49.96
CA LYS A 194 -11.13 45.47 -49.66
C LYS A 194 -11.48 44.73 -48.36
N GLU A 195 -11.86 45.47 -47.33
CA GLU A 195 -12.24 44.93 -46.02
C GLU A 195 -13.48 44.04 -46.11
N TRP A 196 -14.47 44.38 -46.96
CA TRP A 196 -15.64 43.53 -47.20
C TRP A 196 -15.31 42.09 -47.63
N LYS A 197 -14.17 41.88 -48.30
CA LYS A 197 -13.70 40.54 -48.69
C LYS A 197 -12.97 39.80 -47.56
N GLN A 198 -12.55 40.52 -46.53
CA GLN A 198 -11.73 40.01 -45.42
C GLN A 198 -12.55 39.69 -44.17
N ILE A 199 -13.69 40.37 -43.97
CA ILE A 199 -14.54 40.22 -42.78
C ILE A 199 -15.12 38.81 -42.63
N LYS A 200 -15.34 38.08 -43.72
CA LYS A 200 -15.90 36.73 -43.68
C LYS A 200 -14.99 35.79 -42.88
N GLY A 201 -15.54 35.11 -41.87
CA GLY A 201 -14.84 34.21 -40.95
C GLY A 201 -14.13 34.91 -39.78
N MET A 202 -14.28 36.23 -39.64
CA MET A 202 -13.77 36.97 -38.47
C MET A 202 -14.77 36.92 -37.32
N ASN A 203 -14.26 36.99 -36.09
CA ASN A 203 -15.10 37.12 -34.90
C ASN A 203 -15.45 38.58 -34.68
N ALA A 204 -16.71 38.85 -34.36
CA ALA A 204 -17.18 40.18 -34.07
C ALA A 204 -17.20 40.47 -32.56
N TYR A 205 -16.85 41.71 -32.21
CA TYR A 205 -16.80 42.23 -30.86
C TYR A 205 -17.53 43.57 -30.84
N VAL A 206 -18.40 43.78 -29.85
CA VAL A 206 -19.16 45.03 -29.71
C VAL A 206 -18.70 45.72 -28.44
N LYS A 207 -18.42 47.03 -28.54
CA LYS A 207 -17.96 47.81 -27.40
C LYS A 207 -19.00 47.76 -26.26
N GLY A 208 -18.56 47.39 -25.06
CA GLY A 208 -19.43 47.20 -23.90
C GLY A 208 -19.85 45.74 -23.65
N VAL A 209 -19.65 44.84 -24.62
CA VAL A 209 -19.75 43.39 -24.42
C VAL A 209 -18.35 42.85 -24.17
N LYS A 210 -18.14 42.13 -23.06
CA LYS A 210 -16.82 41.58 -22.70
C LYS A 210 -16.38 40.44 -23.62
N SER A 211 -17.34 39.65 -24.12
CA SER A 211 -17.11 38.47 -24.95
C SER A 211 -17.37 38.74 -26.43
N GLU A 212 -16.88 37.85 -27.29
CA GLU A 212 -17.24 37.87 -28.71
C GLU A 212 -18.74 37.59 -28.91
N ILE A 213 -19.34 38.25 -29.90
CA ILE A 213 -20.76 38.07 -30.20
C ILE A 213 -21.01 36.86 -31.10
N GLY A 214 -20.05 36.51 -31.96
CA GLY A 214 -20.19 35.45 -32.95
C GLY A 214 -19.21 35.57 -34.11
N GLU A 215 -19.28 34.62 -35.04
CA GLU A 215 -18.44 34.55 -36.25
C GLU A 215 -19.22 35.06 -37.47
N VAL A 216 -18.57 35.82 -38.34
CA VAL A 216 -19.19 36.29 -39.59
C VAL A 216 -19.25 35.16 -40.62
N VAL A 217 -20.44 34.62 -40.84
CA VAL A 217 -20.65 33.53 -41.81
C VAL A 217 -20.86 34.04 -43.23
N LYS A 218 -21.40 35.25 -43.40
CA LYS A 218 -21.71 35.83 -44.72
C LYS A 218 -21.51 37.34 -44.75
N THR A 219 -21.11 37.83 -45.92
CA THR A 219 -20.86 39.24 -46.19
C THR A 219 -21.53 39.64 -47.50
N ASN A 220 -22.26 40.76 -47.53
CA ASN A 220 -22.86 41.33 -48.73
C ASN A 220 -22.44 42.80 -48.88
N ALA A 221 -21.41 43.05 -49.71
CA ALA A 221 -20.87 44.38 -49.93
C ALA A 221 -21.86 45.35 -50.60
N GLN A 222 -22.77 44.85 -51.45
CA GLN A 222 -23.75 45.71 -52.16
C GLN A 222 -24.82 46.25 -51.22
N GLN A 223 -25.28 45.40 -50.29
CA GLN A 223 -26.27 45.78 -49.28
C GLN A 223 -25.61 46.35 -48.00
N GLN A 224 -24.28 46.31 -47.93
CA GLN A 224 -23.48 46.66 -46.76
C GLN A 224 -23.90 45.89 -45.51
N THR A 225 -24.18 44.59 -45.66
CA THR A 225 -24.60 43.74 -44.54
C THR A 225 -23.63 42.59 -44.26
N VAL A 226 -23.56 42.18 -42.99
CA VAL A 226 -22.90 40.95 -42.54
C VAL A 226 -23.90 40.10 -41.78
N ASP A 227 -23.81 38.78 -41.95
CA ASP A 227 -24.54 37.82 -41.12
C ASP A 227 -23.55 37.21 -40.13
N ILE A 228 -23.88 37.32 -38.85
CA ILE A 228 -23.08 36.82 -37.73
C ILE A 228 -23.82 35.66 -37.09
N GLU A 229 -23.21 34.48 -37.10
CA GLU A 229 -23.68 33.35 -36.30
C GLU A 229 -23.35 33.61 -34.83
N LEU A 230 -24.39 33.81 -34.04
CA LEU A 230 -24.27 34.22 -32.64
C LEU A 230 -23.74 33.07 -31.80
N SER A 231 -22.84 33.39 -30.87
CA SER A 231 -22.41 32.42 -29.87
C SER A 231 -23.61 31.98 -29.00
N PRO A 232 -23.63 30.73 -28.49
CA PRO A 232 -24.74 30.22 -27.68
C PRO A 232 -25.24 31.15 -26.55
N PRO A 233 -24.37 31.81 -25.74
CA PRO A 233 -24.84 32.74 -24.71
C PRO A 233 -25.54 33.97 -25.30
N ILE A 234 -25.03 34.52 -26.41
CA ILE A 234 -25.60 35.69 -27.05
C ILE A 234 -26.91 35.34 -27.77
N SER A 235 -26.95 34.19 -28.45
CA SER A 235 -28.19 33.67 -29.03
C SER A 235 -29.29 33.48 -27.96
N LYS A 236 -28.94 32.97 -26.77
CA LYS A 236 -29.88 32.83 -25.65
C LYS A 236 -30.40 34.19 -25.17
N LEU A 237 -29.53 35.18 -25.02
CA LEU A 237 -29.94 36.54 -24.62
C LEU A 237 -30.78 37.24 -25.70
N ALA A 238 -30.47 37.02 -26.98
CA ALA A 238 -31.26 37.52 -28.11
C ALA A 238 -32.66 36.88 -28.14
N LYS A 239 -32.77 35.55 -27.92
CA LYS A 239 -34.06 34.85 -27.78
C LYS A 239 -34.91 35.40 -26.64
N GLN A 240 -34.28 35.81 -25.54
CA GLN A 240 -34.94 36.42 -24.38
C GLN A 240 -35.25 37.91 -24.60
N GLN A 241 -34.89 38.50 -25.74
CA GLN A 241 -35.01 39.93 -26.06
C GLN A 241 -34.27 40.84 -25.07
N VAL A 242 -33.22 40.33 -24.43
CA VAL A 242 -32.38 41.08 -23.46
C VAL A 242 -31.12 41.64 -24.12
N PHE A 243 -30.72 41.09 -25.27
CA PHE A 243 -29.55 41.56 -26.00
C PHE A 243 -29.93 42.63 -27.04
N ASP A 244 -29.70 43.89 -26.67
CA ASP A 244 -29.70 45.01 -27.60
C ASP A 244 -28.27 45.55 -27.69
N PHE A 245 -27.72 45.61 -28.91
CA PHE A 245 -26.30 45.90 -29.15
C PHE A 245 -25.90 47.19 -28.42
N PRO A 246 -25.07 47.13 -27.37
CA PRO A 246 -24.90 48.25 -26.43
C PRO A 246 -24.09 49.43 -27.02
N SER A 247 -23.58 49.27 -28.24
CA SER A 247 -22.81 50.28 -28.95
C SER A 247 -23.03 50.16 -30.44
N GLU A 248 -23.01 51.30 -31.13
CA GLU A 248 -22.97 51.36 -32.60
C GLU A 248 -21.60 51.00 -33.19
N GLN A 249 -20.60 50.64 -32.37
CA GLN A 249 -19.27 50.25 -32.85
C GLN A 249 -19.08 48.74 -32.74
N VAL A 250 -18.68 48.13 -33.85
CA VAL A 250 -18.28 46.72 -33.94
C VAL A 250 -16.86 46.62 -34.48
N THR A 251 -16.08 45.72 -33.88
CA THR A 251 -14.73 45.36 -34.30
C THR A 251 -14.74 43.91 -34.75
N PHE A 252 -14.25 43.65 -35.97
CA PHE A 252 -14.01 42.32 -36.47
C PHE A 252 -12.54 41.98 -36.27
N SER A 253 -12.25 40.89 -35.56
CA SER A 253 -10.89 40.47 -35.23
C SER A 253 -10.65 38.99 -35.52
N ASN A 254 -9.44 38.68 -35.99
CA ASN A 254 -8.92 37.31 -36.13
C ASN A 254 -7.88 36.96 -35.06
N ALA A 255 -7.74 37.77 -34.01
CA ALA A 255 -6.72 37.58 -32.99
C ALA A 255 -6.80 36.21 -32.27
N SER A 256 -8.01 35.69 -32.03
CA SER A 256 -8.26 34.37 -31.46
C SER A 256 -7.68 33.25 -32.34
N THR A 257 -8.10 33.21 -33.60
CA THR A 257 -7.64 32.26 -34.63
C THR A 257 -6.14 32.35 -34.84
N LYS A 258 -5.60 33.57 -34.98
CA LYS A 258 -4.16 33.82 -35.09
C LYS A 258 -3.38 33.27 -33.89
N SER A 259 -3.88 33.47 -32.67
CA SER A 259 -3.27 32.91 -31.46
C SER A 259 -3.29 31.38 -31.45
N GLN A 260 -4.39 30.75 -31.87
CA GLN A 260 -4.47 29.29 -31.97
C GLN A 260 -3.47 28.74 -32.99
N LEU A 261 -3.42 29.32 -34.19
CA LEU A 261 -2.49 28.92 -35.25
C LEU A 261 -1.03 29.12 -34.83
N ASN A 262 -0.70 30.23 -34.16
CA ASN A 262 0.62 30.45 -33.56
C ASN A 262 1.01 29.33 -32.59
N ARG A 263 0.08 28.87 -31.73
CA ARG A 263 0.35 27.80 -30.77
C ARG A 263 0.59 26.46 -31.47
N LEU A 264 -0.16 26.15 -32.53
CA LEU A 264 0.04 24.95 -33.34
C LEU A 264 1.40 24.97 -34.05
N LEU A 265 1.76 26.08 -34.69
CA LEU A 265 3.05 26.26 -35.34
C LEU A 265 4.21 26.12 -34.35
N LYS A 266 4.10 26.73 -33.16
CA LYS A 266 5.08 26.53 -32.07
C LYS A 266 5.15 25.06 -31.61
N GLY A 267 4.02 24.36 -31.56
CA GLY A 267 3.99 22.93 -31.27
C GLY A 267 4.82 22.11 -32.27
N PHE A 268 4.72 22.43 -33.56
CA PHE A 268 5.54 21.82 -34.61
C PHE A 268 7.03 22.18 -34.48
N GLU A 269 7.35 23.43 -34.15
CA GLU A 269 8.74 23.82 -33.84
C GLU A 269 9.31 23.03 -32.66
N HIS A 270 8.57 22.93 -31.55
CA HIS A 270 8.98 22.16 -30.38
C HIS A 270 9.16 20.66 -30.70
N LEU A 271 8.31 20.09 -31.55
CA LEU A 271 8.45 18.70 -32.00
C LEU A 271 9.70 18.52 -32.87
N LYS A 272 9.97 19.44 -33.80
CA LYS A 272 11.20 19.44 -34.63
C LYS A 272 12.46 19.52 -33.79
N GLU A 273 12.46 20.39 -32.78
CA GLU A 273 13.58 20.58 -31.86
C GLU A 273 13.75 19.44 -30.85
N GLY A 274 12.81 18.49 -30.79
CA GLY A 274 12.84 17.40 -29.82
C GLY A 274 12.75 17.93 -28.40
N LEU A 275 11.74 18.76 -28.13
CA LEU A 275 11.43 19.27 -26.80
C LEU A 275 10.34 18.44 -26.09
N ALA A 276 9.97 17.29 -26.66
CA ALA A 276 8.98 16.41 -26.07
C ALA A 276 9.51 15.78 -24.78
N ALA A 277 8.62 15.58 -23.80
CA ALA A 277 8.98 14.87 -22.57
C ALA A 277 9.14 13.37 -22.79
N ASN A 278 8.32 12.78 -23.66
CA ASN A 278 8.36 11.35 -23.97
C ASN A 278 9.42 11.07 -25.07
N PRO A 279 10.43 10.21 -24.82
CA PRO A 279 11.46 9.83 -25.80
C PRO A 279 10.90 9.28 -27.12
N ASN A 280 9.80 8.53 -27.04
CA ASN A 280 9.19 7.76 -28.12
C ASN A 280 8.07 8.50 -28.87
N LEU A 281 7.75 9.76 -28.49
CA LEU A 281 6.62 10.50 -29.08
C LEU A 281 6.68 10.57 -30.62
N GLU A 282 7.86 10.89 -31.17
CA GLU A 282 8.04 10.96 -32.63
C GLU A 282 7.76 9.62 -33.31
N ASN A 283 8.08 8.51 -32.64
CA ASN A 283 7.84 7.18 -33.19
C ASN A 283 6.34 6.85 -33.19
N PHE A 284 5.62 7.17 -32.10
CA PHE A 284 4.16 6.99 -32.05
C PHE A 284 3.39 7.78 -33.11
N LEU A 285 3.92 8.95 -33.50
CA LEU A 285 3.26 9.82 -34.47
C LEU A 285 3.55 9.43 -35.92
N PHE A 286 4.73 8.88 -36.20
CA PHE A 286 5.23 8.75 -37.57
C PHE A 286 5.67 7.35 -37.97
N GLU A 287 5.87 6.41 -37.06
CA GLU A 287 6.14 5.02 -37.43
C GLU A 287 4.83 4.25 -37.57
N ASP A 288 4.75 3.37 -38.58
CA ASP A 288 3.55 2.55 -38.79
C ASP A 288 3.39 1.50 -37.67
N GLU A 289 4.53 0.98 -37.15
CA GLU A 289 4.59 0.03 -36.04
C GLU A 289 5.51 0.55 -34.93
N PRO A 290 5.03 1.48 -34.09
CA PRO A 290 5.84 2.02 -33.01
C PRO A 290 6.04 0.97 -31.92
N LYS A 291 7.29 0.83 -31.45
CA LYS A 291 7.59 0.01 -30.27
C LYS A 291 7.05 0.68 -29.02
N VAL A 292 6.07 0.03 -28.39
CA VAL A 292 5.49 0.49 -27.12
C VAL A 292 6.26 -0.13 -25.96
N ALA A 293 6.60 0.66 -24.94
CA ALA A 293 7.18 0.13 -23.71
C ALA A 293 6.22 -0.88 -23.06
N ASN A 294 6.78 -1.96 -22.51
CA ASN A 294 5.98 -2.92 -21.75
C ASN A 294 5.39 -2.23 -20.51
N ARG A 295 4.16 -2.63 -20.14
CA ARG A 295 3.54 -2.19 -18.90
C ARG A 295 4.43 -2.55 -17.71
N LYS A 296 4.53 -1.63 -16.74
CA LYS A 296 5.16 -1.92 -15.45
C LYS A 296 4.37 -2.98 -14.69
N ASN A 297 4.96 -3.50 -13.61
CA ASN A 297 4.34 -4.47 -12.72
C ASN A 297 2.90 -4.10 -12.35
N ARG A 298 2.06 -5.14 -12.16
CA ARG A 298 0.64 -5.00 -11.85
C ARG A 298 0.44 -4.16 -10.59
N LEU A 299 -0.14 -2.97 -10.73
CA LEU A 299 -0.41 -2.09 -9.60
C LEU A 299 -1.58 -2.64 -8.78
N GLN A 300 -1.41 -2.75 -7.46
CA GLN A 300 -2.52 -2.99 -6.56
C GLN A 300 -3.05 -1.65 -6.07
N ILE A 301 -4.22 -1.25 -6.56
CA ILE A 301 -4.88 -0.01 -6.19
C ILE A 301 -6.31 -0.31 -5.70
N GLU A 302 -6.80 0.52 -4.80
CA GLU A 302 -8.20 0.55 -4.40
C GLU A 302 -8.93 1.60 -5.25
N PHE A 303 -9.99 1.17 -5.93
CA PHE A 303 -10.79 2.07 -6.78
C PHE A 303 -11.74 2.89 -5.93
N HIS A 304 -11.78 4.20 -6.19
CA HIS A 304 -12.73 5.07 -5.50
C HIS A 304 -14.15 4.95 -6.08
N ASN A 305 -14.25 4.91 -7.40
CA ASN A 305 -15.54 4.78 -8.09
C ASN A 305 -15.94 3.30 -8.25
N ASN A 306 -17.24 3.04 -8.28
CA ASN A 306 -17.75 1.71 -8.66
C ASN A 306 -17.60 1.50 -10.17
N LEU A 307 -16.46 0.95 -10.58
CA LEU A 307 -16.12 0.70 -11.98
C LEU A 307 -16.41 -0.74 -12.38
N ASN A 308 -16.88 -0.94 -13.61
CA ASN A 308 -16.96 -2.26 -14.22
C ASN A 308 -15.56 -2.78 -14.62
N GLU A 309 -15.47 -4.05 -15.00
CA GLU A 309 -14.19 -4.70 -15.33
C GLU A 309 -13.40 -3.97 -16.43
N PHE A 310 -14.05 -3.62 -17.55
CA PHE A 310 -13.40 -2.89 -18.65
C PHE A 310 -12.90 -1.50 -18.25
N GLN A 311 -13.63 -0.80 -17.39
CA GLN A 311 -13.22 0.49 -16.85
C GLN A 311 -12.03 0.32 -15.89
N ARG A 312 -12.03 -0.71 -15.04
CA ARG A 312 -10.90 -1.03 -14.16
C ARG A 312 -9.65 -1.35 -14.97
N GLU A 313 -9.78 -2.15 -16.03
CA GLU A 313 -8.68 -2.45 -16.93
C GLU A 313 -8.16 -1.20 -17.64
N ALA A 314 -9.05 -0.31 -18.10
CA ALA A 314 -8.66 0.95 -18.70
C ALA A 314 -7.89 1.86 -17.73
N VAL A 315 -8.31 1.94 -16.47
CA VAL A 315 -7.60 2.69 -15.41
C VAL A 315 -6.24 2.07 -15.12
N LEU A 316 -6.19 0.76 -14.89
CA LEU A 316 -4.93 0.05 -14.59
C LEU A 316 -3.94 0.19 -15.74
N GLY A 317 -4.39 -0.07 -16.98
CA GLY A 317 -3.55 0.08 -18.16
C GLY A 317 -3.02 1.50 -18.33
N ALA A 318 -3.82 2.52 -18.04
CA ALA A 318 -3.36 3.92 -18.07
C ALA A 318 -2.30 4.23 -17.02
N LEU A 319 -2.40 3.66 -15.81
CA LEU A 319 -1.45 3.87 -14.72
C LEU A 319 -0.16 3.04 -14.86
N GLU A 320 -0.25 1.88 -15.50
CA GLU A 320 0.89 0.96 -15.71
C GLU A 320 1.72 1.31 -16.96
N THR A 321 1.17 2.12 -17.86
CA THR A 321 1.82 2.52 -19.11
C THR A 321 2.66 3.77 -18.91
N GLU A 322 3.95 3.72 -19.24
CA GLU A 322 4.84 4.88 -19.15
C GLU A 322 4.68 5.88 -20.29
N ASP A 323 4.33 5.37 -21.49
CA ASP A 323 4.45 6.12 -22.73
C ASP A 323 3.12 6.75 -23.21
N LEU A 324 2.26 5.93 -23.81
CA LEU A 324 0.98 6.33 -24.40
C LEU A 324 -0.04 5.21 -24.20
N TYR A 325 -1.19 5.55 -23.64
CA TYR A 325 -2.31 4.62 -23.48
C TYR A 325 -3.56 5.21 -24.12
N VAL A 326 -4.22 4.44 -24.99
CA VAL A 326 -5.40 4.88 -25.73
C VAL A 326 -6.62 4.14 -25.21
N ILE A 327 -7.61 4.90 -24.74
CA ILE A 327 -8.88 4.36 -24.25
C ILE A 327 -9.97 4.73 -25.24
N GLN A 328 -10.58 3.72 -25.86
CA GLN A 328 -11.76 3.92 -26.70
C GLN A 328 -13.02 3.73 -25.85
N GLY A 329 -13.90 4.74 -25.85
CA GLY A 329 -15.18 4.67 -25.15
C GLY A 329 -16.33 5.15 -26.05
N PRO A 330 -17.23 4.26 -26.51
CA PRO A 330 -18.49 4.64 -27.16
C PRO A 330 -19.33 5.61 -26.30
N PRO A 331 -20.34 6.30 -26.88
CA PRO A 331 -21.28 7.12 -26.11
C PRO A 331 -21.89 6.35 -24.93
N GLY A 332 -22.01 7.00 -23.76
CA GLY A 332 -22.62 6.39 -22.56
C GLY A 332 -21.74 5.44 -21.73
N THR A 333 -20.54 5.08 -22.18
CA THR A 333 -19.66 4.08 -21.49
C THR A 333 -18.92 4.57 -20.24
N GLY A 334 -19.24 5.75 -19.73
CA GLY A 334 -18.62 6.28 -18.51
C GLY A 334 -17.18 6.77 -18.68
N LYS A 335 -16.77 7.22 -19.88
CA LYS A 335 -15.44 7.82 -20.15
C LYS A 335 -14.99 8.81 -19.07
N THR A 336 -15.89 9.73 -18.68
CA THR A 336 -15.59 10.75 -17.68
C THR A 336 -15.32 10.14 -16.30
N THR A 337 -15.98 9.03 -15.95
CA THR A 337 -15.72 8.27 -14.72
C THR A 337 -14.33 7.63 -14.73
N VAL A 338 -13.90 7.09 -15.88
CA VAL A 338 -12.55 6.55 -16.06
C VAL A 338 -11.50 7.66 -15.92
N ILE A 339 -11.72 8.82 -16.56
CA ILE A 339 -10.84 9.99 -16.43
C ILE A 339 -10.75 10.44 -14.97
N SER A 340 -11.87 10.51 -14.25
CA SER A 340 -11.87 10.93 -12.85
C SER A 340 -11.10 9.97 -11.96
N GLU A 341 -11.23 8.66 -12.20
CA GLU A 341 -10.48 7.65 -11.45
C GLU A 341 -8.97 7.76 -11.71
N ILE A 342 -8.55 7.87 -12.97
CA ILE A 342 -7.12 8.04 -13.32
C ILE A 342 -6.54 9.28 -12.60
N CYS A 343 -7.26 10.40 -12.59
CA CYS A 343 -6.83 11.60 -11.89
C CYS A 343 -6.71 11.38 -10.39
N TYR A 344 -7.69 10.70 -9.77
CA TYR A 344 -7.66 10.37 -8.35
C TYR A 344 -6.44 9.53 -7.98
N GLN A 345 -6.17 8.48 -8.75
CA GLN A 345 -5.02 7.59 -8.52
C GLN A 345 -3.70 8.33 -8.69
N ASN A 346 -3.57 9.18 -9.72
CA ASN A 346 -2.39 10.04 -9.89
C ASN A 346 -2.19 10.99 -8.69
N VAL A 347 -3.26 11.59 -8.16
CA VAL A 347 -3.18 12.46 -6.97
C VAL A 347 -2.72 11.67 -5.75
N LYS A 348 -3.23 10.45 -5.52
CA LYS A 348 -2.76 9.57 -4.45
C LYS A 348 -1.27 9.22 -4.58
N MET A 349 -0.76 9.13 -5.80
CA MET A 349 0.66 8.93 -6.10
C MET A 349 1.50 10.22 -6.02
N GLY A 350 0.90 11.37 -5.68
CA GLY A 350 1.57 12.68 -5.63
C GLY A 350 1.91 13.26 -7.00
N LEU A 351 1.30 12.74 -8.07
CA LEU A 351 1.49 13.18 -9.45
C LEU A 351 0.55 14.33 -9.80
N LYS A 352 0.92 15.09 -10.84
CA LYS A 352 0.09 16.16 -11.41
C LYS A 352 -0.47 15.69 -12.75
N THR A 353 -1.76 15.93 -12.96
CA THR A 353 -2.46 15.55 -14.20
C THR A 353 -2.86 16.80 -14.97
N LEU A 354 -2.49 16.89 -16.25
CA LEU A 354 -3.01 17.90 -17.18
C LEU A 354 -4.15 17.28 -17.99
N ILE A 355 -5.33 17.88 -17.89
CA ILE A 355 -6.49 17.51 -18.71
C ILE A 355 -6.63 18.54 -19.83
N ALA A 356 -6.70 18.08 -21.08
CA ALA A 356 -6.90 18.93 -22.24
C ALA A 356 -7.94 18.33 -23.18
N SER A 357 -8.69 19.20 -23.85
CA SER A 357 -9.65 18.84 -24.91
C SER A 357 -9.76 19.97 -25.92
N GLN A 358 -10.26 19.66 -27.11
CA GLN A 358 -10.56 20.65 -28.14
C GLN A 358 -11.76 21.55 -27.74
N SER A 359 -12.69 21.03 -26.93
CA SER A 359 -13.88 21.75 -26.48
C SER A 359 -13.79 22.10 -25.00
N ASN A 360 -14.08 23.37 -24.66
CA ASN A 360 -14.16 23.83 -23.26
C ASN A 360 -15.20 23.03 -22.47
N LEU A 361 -16.37 22.78 -23.05
CA LEU A 361 -17.45 22.00 -22.43
C LEU A 361 -16.99 20.59 -22.03
N ALA A 362 -16.14 19.95 -22.85
CA ALA A 362 -15.61 18.63 -22.53
C ALA A 362 -14.65 18.64 -21.34
N VAL A 363 -13.86 19.71 -21.18
CA VAL A 363 -13.01 19.90 -20.00
C VAL A 363 -13.87 20.14 -18.77
N ASP A 364 -14.83 21.05 -18.86
CA ASP A 364 -15.68 21.43 -17.72
C ASP A 364 -16.53 20.24 -17.24
N ASN A 365 -17.06 19.43 -18.17
CA ASN A 365 -17.73 18.15 -17.85
C ASN A 365 -16.82 17.15 -17.11
N ALA A 366 -15.52 17.10 -17.44
CA ALA A 366 -14.56 16.27 -16.73
C ALA A 366 -14.27 16.80 -15.32
N LEU A 367 -14.14 18.12 -15.18
CA LEU A 367 -13.94 18.78 -13.89
C LEU A 367 -15.14 18.61 -12.95
N GLY A 368 -16.37 18.73 -13.49
CA GLY A 368 -17.60 18.50 -12.74
C GLY A 368 -17.69 17.12 -12.08
N ARG A 369 -17.04 16.09 -12.66
CA ARG A 369 -16.95 14.75 -12.05
C ARG A 369 -15.84 14.61 -11.03
N LEU A 370 -14.76 15.37 -11.16
CA LEU A 370 -13.65 15.38 -10.19
C LEU A 370 -14.04 16.07 -8.88
N LEU A 371 -15.06 16.93 -8.90
CA LEU A 371 -15.60 17.64 -7.75
C LEU A 371 -16.09 16.78 -6.59
N SER A 372 -16.47 15.53 -6.86
CA SER A 372 -16.88 14.61 -5.80
C SER A 372 -15.75 14.31 -4.82
N ASN A 373 -14.50 14.55 -5.22
CA ASN A 373 -13.33 14.20 -4.45
C ASN A 373 -12.58 15.42 -3.87
N LYS A 374 -12.62 15.54 -2.54
CA LYS A 374 -12.01 16.67 -1.82
C LYS A 374 -10.48 16.66 -1.81
N ASP A 375 -9.84 15.53 -2.11
CA ASP A 375 -8.39 15.41 -2.15
C ASP A 375 -7.79 16.01 -3.43
N ILE A 376 -8.62 16.24 -4.46
CA ILE A 376 -8.18 16.72 -5.78
C ILE A 376 -8.25 18.25 -5.82
N ARG A 377 -7.09 18.89 -5.97
CA ARG A 377 -6.99 20.35 -6.19
C ARG A 377 -6.98 20.65 -7.69
N ILE A 378 -8.07 21.25 -8.17
CA ILE A 378 -8.29 21.55 -9.58
C ILE A 378 -7.93 23.01 -9.87
N LEU A 379 -7.20 23.24 -10.96
CA LEU A 379 -6.98 24.56 -11.58
C LEU A 379 -7.45 24.54 -13.03
N ARG A 380 -8.41 25.40 -13.38
CA ARG A 380 -8.93 25.56 -14.74
C ARG A 380 -8.26 26.76 -15.41
N TYR A 381 -7.31 26.48 -16.30
CA TYR A 381 -6.64 27.50 -17.10
C TYR A 381 -7.46 27.82 -18.36
N GLY A 382 -7.89 29.07 -18.56
CA GLY A 382 -8.67 29.48 -19.73
C GLY A 382 -9.22 30.90 -19.63
N ARG A 383 -9.87 31.38 -20.70
CA ARG A 383 -10.57 32.68 -20.67
C ARG A 383 -11.86 32.54 -19.86
N THR A 384 -12.04 33.40 -18.86
CA THR A 384 -13.16 33.39 -17.92
C THR A 384 -14.53 33.39 -18.61
N ASP A 385 -14.66 34.06 -19.75
CA ASP A 385 -15.92 34.18 -20.50
C ASP A 385 -16.32 32.91 -21.28
N SER A 386 -15.39 31.95 -21.41
CA SER A 386 -15.57 30.73 -22.21
C SER A 386 -15.69 29.46 -21.37
N ILE A 387 -15.82 29.62 -20.05
CA ILE A 387 -15.86 28.56 -19.04
C ILE A 387 -17.28 28.49 -18.46
N GLU A 388 -17.81 27.27 -18.38
CA GLU A 388 -19.13 27.02 -17.80
C GLU A 388 -19.16 27.32 -16.29
N GLU A 389 -20.35 27.53 -15.72
CA GLU A 389 -20.54 27.84 -14.28
C GLU A 389 -19.82 26.85 -13.35
N GLU A 390 -19.80 25.58 -13.72
CA GLU A 390 -19.11 24.51 -12.99
C GLU A 390 -17.60 24.74 -12.94
N GLY A 391 -17.01 25.25 -14.03
CA GLY A 391 -15.58 25.53 -14.15
C GLY A 391 -15.13 26.85 -13.53
N LYS A 392 -16.05 27.83 -13.37
CA LYS A 392 -15.74 29.19 -12.86
C LYS A 392 -15.18 29.22 -11.44
N LYS A 393 -15.40 28.18 -10.64
CA LYS A 393 -14.85 28.07 -9.29
C LYS A 393 -13.35 27.72 -9.28
N PHE A 394 -12.83 27.18 -10.38
CA PHE A 394 -11.45 26.70 -10.49
C PHE A 394 -10.54 27.61 -11.31
N ILE A 395 -11.03 28.74 -11.79
CA ILE A 395 -10.21 29.73 -12.50
C ILE A 395 -9.22 30.38 -11.53
N GLU A 396 -8.11 30.86 -12.06
CA GLU A 396 -7.01 31.45 -11.26
C GLU A 396 -7.49 32.50 -10.26
N GLU A 397 -8.50 33.30 -10.62
CA GLU A 397 -9.03 34.37 -9.78
C GLU A 397 -9.81 33.85 -8.56
N ASN A 398 -10.56 32.75 -8.71
CA ASN A 398 -11.50 32.26 -7.70
C ASN A 398 -10.97 31.05 -6.92
N VAL A 399 -10.01 30.32 -7.49
CA VAL A 399 -9.55 29.01 -6.97
C VAL A 399 -8.95 29.12 -5.57
N ALA A 400 -8.23 30.22 -5.28
CA ALA A 400 -7.62 30.43 -3.97
C ALA A 400 -8.67 30.61 -2.87
N GLU A 401 -9.72 31.39 -3.16
CA GLU A 401 -10.83 31.58 -2.22
C GLU A 401 -11.62 30.28 -2.05
N TYR A 402 -11.89 29.55 -3.14
CA TYR A 402 -12.55 28.26 -3.10
C TYR A 402 -11.78 27.25 -2.24
N TRP A 403 -10.47 27.08 -2.45
CA TRP A 403 -9.64 26.18 -1.64
C TRP A 403 -9.57 26.60 -0.18
N LYS A 404 -9.50 27.90 0.11
CA LYS A 404 -9.54 28.42 1.49
C LYS A 404 -10.82 28.00 2.18
N THR A 405 -11.98 28.25 1.57
CA THR A 405 -13.30 27.91 2.13
C THR A 405 -13.45 26.41 2.30
N GLN A 406 -13.11 25.61 1.28
CA GLN A 406 -13.19 24.15 1.35
C GLN A 406 -12.30 23.58 2.47
N THR A 407 -11.08 24.10 2.62
CA THR A 407 -10.15 23.66 3.68
C THR A 407 -10.68 24.06 5.05
N PHE A 408 -11.21 25.29 5.18
CA PHE A 408 -11.82 25.78 6.42
C PHE A 408 -13.02 24.93 6.84
N ASP A 409 -13.91 24.59 5.91
CA ASP A 409 -15.09 23.75 6.19
C ASP A 409 -14.68 22.33 6.62
N ALA A 410 -13.67 21.76 5.95
CA ALA A 410 -13.15 20.44 6.30
C ALA A 410 -12.54 20.43 7.71
N LEU A 411 -11.69 21.41 8.02
CA LEU A 411 -11.10 21.58 9.35
C LEU A 411 -12.16 21.84 10.42
N SER A 412 -13.12 22.73 10.15
CA SER A 412 -14.19 23.03 11.11
C SER A 412 -15.02 21.80 11.44
N LYS A 413 -15.32 20.97 10.43
CA LYS A 413 -16.01 19.69 10.63
C LYS A 413 -15.16 18.72 11.43
N GLU A 414 -13.87 18.59 11.14
CA GLU A 414 -12.97 17.72 11.86
C GLU A 414 -12.80 18.14 13.33
N ILE A 415 -12.66 19.44 13.58
CA ILE A 415 -12.62 20.04 14.93
C ILE A 415 -13.92 19.76 15.68
N SER A 416 -15.08 19.95 15.04
CA SER A 416 -16.38 19.68 15.69
C SER A 416 -16.58 18.20 16.08
N GLN A 417 -15.87 17.29 15.41
CA GLN A 417 -15.90 15.86 15.69
C GLN A 417 -14.79 15.42 16.66
N HIS A 418 -13.84 16.30 16.97
CA HIS A 418 -12.69 15.98 17.81
C HIS A 418 -13.13 15.62 19.23
N ASP A 419 -14.03 16.41 19.83
CA ASP A 419 -14.54 16.16 21.18
C ASP A 419 -15.18 14.75 21.30
N GLN A 420 -15.95 14.34 20.29
CA GLN A 420 -16.57 13.01 20.27
C GLN A 420 -15.54 11.88 20.11
N LYS A 421 -14.54 12.07 19.25
CA LYS A 421 -13.45 11.09 19.06
C LYS A 421 -12.57 10.97 20.30
N GLU A 422 -12.30 12.09 20.97
CA GLU A 422 -11.52 12.11 22.20
C GLU A 422 -12.22 11.31 23.31
N ILE A 423 -13.52 11.50 23.48
CA ILE A 423 -14.33 10.71 24.43
C ILE A 423 -14.25 9.21 24.11
N LEU A 424 -14.43 8.83 22.84
CA LEU A 424 -14.34 7.43 22.40
C LEU A 424 -12.95 6.81 22.65
N LEU A 425 -11.88 7.57 22.38
CA LEU A 425 -10.51 7.12 22.62
C LEU A 425 -10.21 6.98 24.11
N GLN A 426 -10.67 7.92 24.94
CA GLN A 426 -10.55 7.83 26.39
C GLN A 426 -11.27 6.59 26.94
N GLN A 427 -12.48 6.31 26.44
CA GLN A 427 -13.22 5.08 26.79
C GLN A 427 -12.44 3.81 26.37
N GLY A 428 -11.85 3.80 25.18
CA GLY A 428 -11.02 2.68 24.70
C GLY A 428 -9.75 2.47 25.53
N ILE A 429 -9.07 3.55 25.92
CA ILE A 429 -7.90 3.50 26.80
C ILE A 429 -8.29 2.96 28.18
N GLN A 430 -9.41 3.43 28.74
CA GLN A 430 -9.89 2.95 30.03
C GLN A 430 -10.22 1.45 29.99
N ALA A 431 -10.88 0.98 28.93
CA ALA A 431 -11.16 -0.45 28.74
C ALA A 431 -9.88 -1.29 28.66
N CYS A 432 -8.89 -0.85 27.87
CA CYS A 432 -7.60 -1.54 27.76
C CYS A 432 -6.84 -1.55 29.09
N THR A 433 -6.88 -0.45 29.85
CA THR A 433 -6.20 -0.34 31.14
C THR A 433 -6.79 -1.34 32.14
N SER A 434 -8.12 -1.40 32.25
CA SER A 434 -8.80 -2.39 33.09
C SER A 434 -8.47 -3.84 32.70
N GLN A 435 -8.33 -4.10 31.40
CA GLN A 435 -7.96 -5.43 30.92
C GLN A 435 -6.52 -5.80 31.26
N ILE A 436 -5.59 -4.83 31.21
CA ILE A 436 -4.19 -5.02 31.64
C ILE A 436 -4.13 -5.32 33.14
N ASP A 437 -4.87 -4.59 33.97
CA ASP A 437 -4.86 -4.79 35.41
C ASP A 437 -5.39 -6.19 35.79
N HIS A 438 -6.49 -6.61 35.17
CA HIS A 438 -7.01 -7.97 35.35
C HIS A 438 -6.03 -9.06 34.89
N LEU A 439 -5.28 -8.84 33.80
CA LEU A 439 -4.26 -9.80 33.36
C LEU A 439 -3.06 -9.85 34.32
N LYS A 440 -2.68 -8.73 34.93
CA LYS A 440 -1.62 -8.69 35.96
C LYS A 440 -2.03 -9.46 37.22
N GLU A 441 -3.28 -9.32 37.67
CA GLU A 441 -3.80 -10.08 38.81
C GLU A 441 -3.74 -11.59 38.54
N LYS A 442 -4.20 -12.02 37.35
CA LYS A 442 -4.11 -13.43 36.94
C LYS A 442 -2.67 -13.94 36.86
N ALA A 443 -1.74 -13.13 36.35
CA ALA A 443 -0.32 -13.50 36.31
C ALA A 443 0.26 -13.70 37.72
N ALA A 444 -0.06 -12.81 38.66
CA ALA A 444 0.37 -12.92 40.05
C ALA A 444 -0.21 -14.15 40.78
N GLU A 445 -1.44 -14.55 40.43
CA GLU A 445 -2.06 -15.76 40.97
C GLU A 445 -1.38 -17.03 40.44
N LEU A 446 -1.13 -17.08 39.12
CA LEU A 446 -0.39 -18.19 38.48
C LEU A 446 1.05 -18.33 39.01
N GLU A 447 1.74 -17.22 39.29
CA GLU A 447 3.08 -17.27 39.90
C GLU A 447 3.06 -17.93 41.29
N LYS A 448 2.03 -17.67 42.09
CA LYS A 448 1.86 -18.33 43.40
C LYS A 448 1.60 -19.83 43.26
N GLU A 449 0.81 -20.23 42.26
CA GLU A 449 0.56 -21.65 41.98
C GLU A 449 1.81 -22.39 41.50
N ILE A 450 2.60 -21.77 40.62
CA ILE A 450 3.89 -22.32 40.18
C ILE A 450 4.85 -22.51 41.37
N LEU A 451 4.90 -21.54 42.29
CA LEU A 451 5.73 -21.65 43.49
C LEU A 451 5.29 -22.82 44.39
N ARG A 452 3.98 -23.00 44.59
CA ARG A 452 3.42 -24.14 45.34
C ARG A 452 3.74 -25.47 44.68
N LYS A 453 3.61 -25.56 43.35
CA LYS A 453 3.96 -26.75 42.58
C LYS A 453 5.44 -27.11 42.77
N ASN A 454 6.34 -26.15 42.65
CA ASN A 454 7.78 -26.37 42.83
C ASN A 454 8.14 -26.81 44.27
N GLN A 455 7.40 -26.34 45.28
CA GLN A 455 7.58 -26.80 46.67
C GLN A 455 7.11 -28.25 46.84
N ALA A 456 5.95 -28.61 46.28
CA ALA A 456 5.43 -29.97 46.31
C ALA A 456 6.36 -30.96 45.58
N GLU A 457 6.95 -30.58 44.44
CA GLU A 457 7.93 -31.41 43.72
C GLU A 457 9.17 -31.72 44.59
N LYS A 458 9.69 -30.73 45.34
CA LYS A 458 10.81 -30.94 46.28
C LYS A 458 10.45 -31.85 47.45
N GLU A 459 9.21 -31.78 47.95
CA GLU A 459 8.73 -32.66 49.02
C GLU A 459 8.53 -34.10 48.52
N LEU A 460 8.06 -34.26 47.29
CA LEU A 460 7.94 -35.55 46.63
C LEU A 460 9.30 -36.23 46.46
N GLU A 461 10.32 -35.48 46.03
CA GLU A 461 11.71 -35.98 45.90
C GLU A 461 12.26 -36.50 47.24
N LYS A 462 12.08 -35.74 48.33
CA LYS A 462 12.45 -36.19 49.69
C LYS A 462 11.70 -37.45 50.12
N SER A 463 10.42 -37.55 49.76
CA SER A 463 9.59 -38.71 50.09
C SER A 463 10.05 -39.95 49.32
N PHE A 464 10.44 -39.81 48.04
CA PHE A 464 11.05 -40.89 47.25
C PHE A 464 12.36 -41.39 47.86
N ASP A 465 13.24 -40.49 48.30
CA ASP A 465 14.49 -40.87 48.98
C ASP A 465 14.24 -41.63 50.28
N THR A 466 13.22 -41.21 51.04
CA THR A 466 12.82 -41.86 52.29
C THR A 466 12.28 -43.26 52.03
N ILE A 467 11.40 -43.42 51.03
CA ILE A 467 10.86 -44.72 50.60
C ILE A 467 11.99 -45.64 50.10
N SER A 468 12.96 -45.11 49.36
CA SER A 468 14.12 -45.87 48.88
C SER A 468 14.96 -46.42 50.04
N ASN A 469 15.20 -45.61 51.08
CA ASN A 469 15.91 -46.04 52.28
C ASN A 469 15.11 -47.08 53.10
N LEU A 470 13.80 -46.88 53.26
CA LEU A 470 12.94 -47.86 53.94
C LEU A 470 12.91 -49.20 53.19
N LYS A 471 12.87 -49.20 51.85
CA LYS A 471 12.99 -50.42 51.05
C LYS A 471 14.31 -51.16 51.29
N LYS A 472 15.44 -50.45 51.40
CA LYS A 472 16.74 -51.07 51.73
C LYS A 472 16.72 -51.72 53.11
N GLN A 473 16.09 -51.09 54.09
CA GLN A 473 15.95 -51.64 55.45
C GLN A 473 15.07 -52.89 55.46
N ILE A 474 13.96 -52.90 54.70
CA ILE A 474 13.08 -54.08 54.57
C ILE A 474 13.84 -55.26 53.96
N ILE A 475 14.67 -55.03 52.93
CA ILE A 475 15.48 -56.10 52.33
C ILE A 475 16.46 -56.69 53.35
N ALA A 476 17.09 -55.85 54.17
CA ALA A 476 18.00 -56.31 55.22
C ALA A 476 17.28 -57.14 56.29
N LEU A 477 16.12 -56.69 56.77
CA LEU A 477 15.31 -57.38 57.77
C LEU A 477 14.77 -58.72 57.27
N ASN A 478 14.35 -58.81 55.99
CA ASN A 478 13.92 -60.08 55.41
C ASN A 478 15.05 -61.12 55.36
N LYS A 479 16.29 -60.68 55.13
CA LYS A 479 17.46 -61.57 55.15
C LYS A 479 17.80 -62.07 56.55
N GLU A 480 17.52 -61.27 57.58
CA GLU A 480 17.66 -61.70 58.98
C GLU A 480 16.56 -62.70 59.37
N LYS A 481 15.31 -62.48 58.93
CA LYS A 481 14.20 -63.41 59.11
C LYS A 481 14.52 -64.80 58.52
N GLU A 482 15.04 -64.85 57.30
CA GLU A 482 15.37 -66.10 56.60
C GLU A 482 16.45 -66.92 57.35
N LYS A 483 17.42 -66.24 57.99
CA LYS A 483 18.41 -66.89 58.86
C LYS A 483 17.79 -67.45 60.15
N ALA A 484 16.84 -66.72 60.75
CA ALA A 484 16.15 -67.17 61.94
C ALA A 484 15.30 -68.43 61.64
N GLU A 485 14.62 -68.47 60.50
CA GLU A 485 13.84 -69.63 60.05
C GLU A 485 14.71 -70.88 59.84
N GLN A 486 15.89 -70.74 59.23
CA GLN A 486 16.86 -71.86 59.10
C GLN A 486 17.34 -72.38 60.47
N THR A 487 17.49 -71.48 61.45
CA THR A 487 17.93 -71.86 62.80
C THR A 487 16.82 -72.63 63.53
N ILE A 488 15.55 -72.23 63.34
CA ILE A 488 14.39 -72.96 63.90
C ILE A 488 14.28 -74.37 63.32
N GLU A 489 14.55 -74.55 62.02
CA GLU A 489 14.52 -75.86 61.36
C GLU A 489 15.58 -76.82 61.96
N THR A 490 16.79 -76.31 62.26
CA THR A 490 17.82 -77.08 62.97
C THR A 490 17.43 -77.43 64.41
N PHE A 491 16.75 -76.53 65.12
CA PHE A 491 16.28 -76.81 66.48
C PHE A 491 15.15 -77.85 66.50
N GLN A 492 14.24 -77.85 65.53
CA GLN A 492 13.19 -78.87 65.42
C GLN A 492 13.76 -80.27 65.18
N SER A 493 14.83 -80.39 64.38
CA SER A 493 15.52 -81.67 64.20
C SER A 493 16.15 -82.21 65.50
N SER A 494 16.72 -81.32 66.32
CA SER A 494 17.31 -81.66 67.62
C SER A 494 16.25 -82.01 68.69
N LEU A 495 15.03 -81.46 68.56
CA LEU A 495 13.91 -81.69 69.47
C LEU A 495 13.27 -83.07 69.22
N ASN A 496 13.20 -83.51 67.97
CA ASN A 496 12.75 -84.87 67.63
C ASN A 496 13.74 -85.94 68.13
N GLU A 497 15.05 -85.68 68.10
CA GLU A 497 16.06 -86.59 68.62
C GLU A 497 16.04 -86.70 70.17
N ARG A 498 15.53 -85.66 70.85
CA ARG A 498 15.36 -85.63 72.31
C ARG A 498 14.00 -86.15 72.79
N SER A 499 12.95 -86.06 71.97
CA SER A 499 11.62 -86.59 72.30
C SER A 499 11.55 -88.12 72.21
N GLU A 500 12.35 -88.73 71.32
CA GLU A 500 12.50 -90.20 71.27
C GLU A 500 13.23 -90.76 72.50
N LYS A 501 14.21 -90.03 73.05
CA LYS A 501 14.92 -90.43 74.30
C LYS A 501 14.08 -90.26 75.57
N LEU A 502 13.03 -89.42 75.54
CA LEU A 502 12.13 -89.20 76.67
C LEU A 502 11.06 -90.29 76.81
N LYS A 503 10.66 -90.97 75.72
CA LYS A 503 9.70 -92.09 75.77
C LYS A 503 10.27 -93.37 76.37
N GLU A 504 11.59 -93.56 76.37
CA GLU A 504 12.24 -94.71 77.01
C GLU A 504 12.39 -94.58 78.54
N ILE A 505 12.27 -93.36 79.10
CA ILE A 505 12.57 -93.09 80.51
C ILE A 505 11.30 -93.03 81.39
N GLU A 506 10.10 -92.84 80.81
CA GLU A 506 8.83 -92.79 81.55
C GLU A 506 8.23 -94.15 81.97
N GLN A 507 8.92 -95.27 81.70
CA GLN A 507 8.44 -96.63 82.06
C GLN A 507 9.09 -97.26 83.30
N THR A 508 9.83 -96.50 84.12
CA THR A 508 10.46 -97.08 85.32
C THR A 508 10.45 -96.14 86.53
N LEU A 509 9.72 -96.58 87.57
CA LEU A 509 9.94 -96.34 88.99
C LEU A 509 9.43 -95.05 89.65
N SER A 510 8.25 -95.23 90.26
CA SER A 510 7.77 -94.67 91.52
C SER A 510 8.71 -94.93 92.71
N SER A 511 8.88 -93.93 93.58
CA SER A 511 8.51 -93.94 95.01
C SER A 511 9.52 -93.25 95.95
N THR A 512 8.92 -92.47 96.85
CA THR A 512 9.41 -91.97 98.16
C THR A 512 10.53 -90.93 98.17
N GLY A 513 10.17 -89.75 98.69
CA GLY A 513 11.06 -88.62 98.89
C GLY A 513 11.56 -88.46 100.31
N LEU A 514 12.54 -87.57 100.47
CA LEU A 514 12.41 -86.30 101.20
C LEU A 514 13.73 -85.52 101.08
N ASP A 515 13.86 -84.77 99.98
CA ASP A 515 14.76 -83.61 99.90
C ASP A 515 13.87 -82.36 99.92
N LYS A 516 13.71 -81.75 101.10
CA LYS A 516 13.12 -80.42 101.22
C LYS A 516 14.21 -79.45 101.66
N ILE A 517 14.33 -78.37 100.87
CA ILE A 517 15.15 -77.15 101.06
C ILE A 517 16.34 -76.96 100.08
N GLN A 518 16.47 -77.78 99.03
CA GLN A 518 17.35 -77.44 97.87
C GLN A 518 16.63 -77.37 96.50
N LEU A 519 15.33 -77.69 96.43
CA LEU A 519 14.52 -77.68 95.21
C LEU A 519 13.71 -76.36 95.01
N GLU A 520 13.40 -75.63 96.08
CA GLU A 520 12.56 -74.41 95.98
C GLU A 520 13.32 -73.15 95.47
N ILE A 521 14.65 -73.20 95.34
CA ILE A 521 15.45 -72.07 94.80
C ILE A 521 15.73 -72.23 93.29
N ASN A 522 15.67 -73.45 92.74
CA ASN A 522 15.95 -73.71 91.32
C ASN A 522 14.69 -73.74 90.42
N GLU A 523 13.49 -73.90 90.98
CA GLU A 523 12.23 -73.79 90.21
C GLU A 523 11.84 -72.33 89.91
N ALA A 524 12.27 -71.37 90.73
CA ALA A 524 11.94 -69.94 90.54
C ALA A 524 12.81 -69.22 89.47
N ARG A 525 14.00 -69.74 89.11
CA ARG A 525 14.85 -69.12 88.07
C ARG A 525 14.52 -69.59 86.65
N LYS A 526 13.94 -70.78 86.47
CA LYS A 526 13.58 -71.33 85.16
C LYS A 526 12.30 -70.71 84.58
N HIS A 527 11.38 -70.25 85.43
CA HIS A 527 10.15 -69.57 84.97
C HIS A 527 10.32 -68.10 84.59
N ILE A 528 11.44 -67.46 84.95
CA ILE A 528 11.72 -66.06 84.59
C ILE A 528 12.30 -65.93 83.17
N GLU A 529 13.23 -66.82 82.76
CA GLU A 529 13.81 -66.81 81.40
C GLU A 529 12.80 -67.19 80.30
N GLU A 530 11.84 -68.07 80.59
CA GLU A 530 10.78 -68.45 79.62
C GLU A 530 9.71 -67.35 79.46
N SER A 531 9.53 -66.48 80.46
CA SER A 531 8.55 -65.38 80.41
C SER A 531 9.09 -64.12 79.73
N GLU A 532 10.38 -63.82 79.85
CA GLU A 532 11.01 -62.65 79.19
C GLU A 532 11.08 -62.79 77.66
N HIS A 533 11.31 -64.01 77.15
CA HIS A 533 11.27 -64.28 75.70
C HIS A 533 9.87 -64.23 75.10
N PHE A 534 8.83 -64.58 75.88
CA PHE A 534 7.43 -64.46 75.44
C PHE A 534 6.98 -63.00 75.40
N ILE A 535 7.40 -62.17 76.35
CA ILE A 535 7.10 -60.72 76.37
C ILE A 535 7.75 -60.02 75.16
N HIS A 536 9.00 -60.33 74.81
CA HIS A 536 9.66 -59.74 73.64
C HIS A 536 9.01 -60.17 72.30
N TYR A 537 8.55 -61.42 72.21
CA TYR A 537 7.81 -61.91 71.04
C TYR A 537 6.43 -61.25 70.91
N VAL A 538 5.69 -61.10 72.00
CA VAL A 538 4.37 -60.44 72.00
C VAL A 538 4.49 -58.95 71.65
N GLU A 539 5.49 -58.24 72.18
CA GLU A 539 5.73 -56.83 71.82
C GLU A 539 6.16 -56.64 70.36
N THR A 540 6.94 -57.58 69.82
CA THR A 540 7.39 -57.51 68.42
C THR A 540 6.27 -57.91 67.46
N LYS A 541 5.41 -58.85 67.85
CA LYS A 541 4.20 -59.24 67.12
C LYS A 541 3.15 -58.12 67.12
N GLU A 542 2.90 -57.45 68.25
CA GLU A 542 2.01 -56.29 68.31
C GLU A 542 2.51 -55.14 67.44
N LYS A 543 3.83 -54.86 67.43
CA LYS A 543 4.42 -53.83 66.55
C LYS A 543 4.29 -54.20 65.07
N LEU A 544 4.43 -55.48 64.72
CA LEU A 544 4.27 -55.97 63.36
C LEU A 544 2.81 -55.92 62.90
N GLU A 545 1.86 -56.34 63.74
CA GLU A 545 0.42 -56.29 63.44
C GLU A 545 -0.06 -54.83 63.31
N LYS A 546 0.50 -53.92 64.12
CA LYS A 546 0.19 -52.48 64.02
C LYS A 546 0.76 -51.85 62.75
N ALA A 547 1.99 -52.17 62.37
CA ALA A 547 2.59 -51.71 61.12
C ALA A 547 1.91 -52.31 59.88
N GLN A 548 1.46 -53.57 59.94
CA GLN A 548 0.66 -54.19 58.87
C GLN A 548 -0.72 -53.57 58.74
N SER A 549 -1.37 -53.25 59.87
CA SER A 549 -2.65 -52.53 59.90
C SER A 549 -2.52 -51.13 59.30
N GLU A 550 -1.50 -50.36 59.67
CA GLU A 550 -1.24 -49.02 59.11
C GLU A 550 -0.91 -49.08 57.60
N LEU A 551 -0.11 -50.06 57.17
CA LEU A 551 0.22 -50.25 55.76
C LEU A 551 -1.01 -50.66 54.93
N GLN A 552 -1.90 -51.47 55.50
CA GLN A 552 -3.16 -51.86 54.87
C GLN A 552 -4.15 -50.69 54.83
N GLN A 553 -4.14 -49.81 55.83
CA GLN A 553 -4.96 -48.60 55.86
C GLN A 553 -4.50 -47.60 54.79
N VAL A 554 -3.20 -47.36 54.68
CA VAL A 554 -2.63 -46.49 53.63
C VAL A 554 -2.82 -47.09 52.24
N SER A 555 -2.68 -48.41 52.07
CA SER A 555 -2.92 -49.07 50.79
C SER A 555 -4.40 -49.01 50.38
N ASN A 556 -5.32 -49.07 51.33
CA ASN A 556 -6.75 -48.89 51.07
C ASN A 556 -7.09 -47.42 50.75
N GLU A 557 -6.43 -46.45 51.38
CA GLU A 557 -6.58 -45.03 51.04
C GLU A 557 -6.01 -44.70 49.66
N ILE A 558 -4.87 -45.29 49.28
CA ILE A 558 -4.31 -45.17 47.93
C ILE A 558 -5.25 -45.81 46.90
N ALA A 559 -5.74 -47.03 47.15
CA ALA A 559 -6.71 -47.68 46.25
C ALA A 559 -8.03 -46.89 46.12
N PHE A 560 -8.48 -46.25 47.20
CA PHE A 560 -9.65 -45.37 47.20
C PHE A 560 -9.39 -44.07 46.41
N MET A 561 -8.19 -43.48 46.53
CA MET A 561 -7.78 -42.31 45.77
C MET A 561 -7.59 -42.62 44.29
N GLU A 562 -7.00 -43.76 43.95
CA GLU A 562 -6.86 -44.25 42.57
C GLU A 562 -8.23 -44.54 41.95
N SER A 563 -9.16 -45.14 42.70
CA SER A 563 -10.56 -45.31 42.28
C SER A 563 -11.25 -43.97 42.00
N LYS A 564 -11.02 -42.95 42.84
CA LYS A 564 -11.57 -41.60 42.62
C LYS A 564 -10.96 -40.89 41.43
N ILE A 565 -9.66 -41.07 41.18
CA ILE A 565 -9.00 -40.53 40.00
C ILE A 565 -9.57 -41.20 38.74
N LEU A 566 -9.78 -42.52 38.78
CA LEU A 566 -10.38 -43.25 37.67
C LEU A 566 -11.83 -42.81 37.39
N GLU A 567 -12.64 -42.61 38.43
CA GLU A 567 -13.99 -42.03 38.29
C GLU A 567 -13.94 -40.62 37.67
N VAL A 568 -13.02 -39.77 38.10
CA VAL A 568 -12.88 -38.41 37.55
C VAL A 568 -12.40 -38.43 36.10
N ASP A 569 -11.48 -39.33 35.74
CA ASP A 569 -11.01 -39.49 34.37
C ASP A 569 -12.10 -40.07 33.45
N GLU A 570 -12.94 -40.97 33.96
CA GLU A 570 -14.08 -41.53 33.23
C GLU A 570 -15.20 -40.49 33.04
N LEU A 571 -15.46 -39.64 34.04
CA LEU A 571 -16.35 -38.48 33.94
C LEU A 571 -15.82 -37.43 32.95
N LEU A 572 -14.51 -37.19 32.94
CA LEU A 572 -13.86 -36.31 31.96
C LEU A 572 -13.91 -36.88 30.53
N ALA A 573 -13.79 -38.20 30.38
CA ALA A 573 -13.96 -38.88 29.10
C ALA A 573 -15.41 -38.80 28.59
N GLN A 574 -16.40 -38.97 29.48
CA GLN A 574 -17.82 -38.77 29.16
C GLN A 574 -18.11 -37.32 28.74
N LEU A 575 -17.63 -36.32 29.50
CA LEU A 575 -17.76 -34.90 29.16
C LEU A 575 -17.19 -34.54 27.79
N LYS A 576 -16.06 -35.16 27.41
CA LYS A 576 -15.44 -34.97 26.08
C LYS A 576 -16.19 -35.65 24.94
N SER A 577 -17.05 -36.63 25.24
CA SER A 577 -17.79 -37.40 24.24
C SER A 577 -19.13 -36.75 23.83
N PHE A 578 -19.63 -35.81 24.64
CA PHE A 578 -20.91 -35.15 24.39
C PHE A 578 -20.86 -34.26 23.14
N LYS A 579 -21.87 -34.41 22.30
CA LYS A 579 -21.98 -33.68 21.03
C LYS A 579 -23.18 -32.74 21.00
N LYS A 580 -24.03 -32.78 22.03
CA LYS A 580 -25.24 -31.95 22.15
C LYS A 580 -25.26 -31.20 23.48
N LEU A 581 -25.82 -29.99 23.44
CA LEU A 581 -25.87 -29.09 24.59
C LEU A 581 -26.71 -29.66 25.76
N GLU A 582 -27.81 -30.34 25.44
CA GLU A 582 -28.72 -30.99 26.41
C GLU A 582 -28.02 -32.08 27.24
N GLU A 583 -27.04 -32.77 26.66
CA GLU A 583 -26.25 -33.81 27.34
C GLU A 583 -25.34 -33.21 28.41
N VAL A 584 -24.77 -32.02 28.14
CA VAL A 584 -23.93 -31.27 29.06
C VAL A 584 -24.77 -30.67 30.20
N GLU A 585 -25.97 -30.16 29.91
CA GLU A 585 -26.88 -29.64 30.93
C GLU A 585 -27.38 -30.72 31.89
N GLY A 586 -27.78 -31.87 31.36
CA GLY A 586 -28.21 -33.01 32.17
C GLY A 586 -27.09 -33.57 33.04
N PHE A 587 -25.84 -33.56 32.55
CA PHE A 587 -24.67 -33.94 33.34
C PHE A 587 -24.41 -32.96 34.50
N ILE A 588 -24.53 -31.66 34.27
CA ILE A 588 -24.36 -30.61 35.30
C ILE A 588 -25.40 -30.72 36.42
N GLU A 589 -26.66 -30.99 36.08
CA GLU A 589 -27.74 -31.20 37.06
C GLU A 589 -27.54 -32.50 37.85
N THR A 590 -27.23 -33.60 37.17
CA THR A 590 -27.10 -34.93 37.79
C THR A 590 -25.98 -34.97 38.83
N TYR A 591 -24.86 -34.28 38.59
CA TYR A 591 -23.72 -34.21 39.53
C TYR A 591 -23.72 -32.96 40.42
N GLY A 592 -24.80 -32.16 40.41
CA GLY A 592 -24.97 -31.01 41.31
C GLY A 592 -23.90 -29.92 41.16
N ILE A 593 -23.36 -29.74 39.95
CA ILE A 593 -22.25 -28.82 39.68
C ILE A 593 -22.79 -27.38 39.64
N ARG A 594 -22.33 -26.52 40.56
CA ARG A 594 -22.75 -25.11 40.60
C ARG A 594 -22.23 -24.35 39.38
N ARG A 595 -23.15 -23.86 38.55
CA ARG A 595 -22.83 -23.03 37.37
C ARG A 595 -22.29 -21.67 37.83
N GLY A 596 -20.99 -21.42 37.62
CA GLY A 596 -20.38 -20.11 37.81
C GLY A 596 -20.78 -19.12 36.70
N PHE A 597 -20.56 -17.82 36.91
CA PHE A 597 -20.98 -16.74 35.99
C PHE A 597 -20.52 -16.96 34.55
N VAL A 598 -19.27 -17.37 34.35
CA VAL A 598 -18.69 -17.61 33.01
C VAL A 598 -19.34 -18.78 32.28
N ILE A 599 -19.66 -19.86 33.00
CA ILE A 599 -20.34 -21.03 32.41
C ILE A 599 -21.77 -20.65 32.05
N ASN A 600 -22.49 -19.92 32.91
CA ASN A 600 -23.82 -19.39 32.59
C ASN A 600 -23.79 -18.45 31.38
N GLN A 601 -22.77 -17.60 31.27
CA GLN A 601 -22.63 -16.70 30.13
C GLN A 601 -22.35 -17.47 28.83
N LEU A 602 -21.52 -18.52 28.86
CA LEU A 602 -21.24 -19.37 27.71
C LEU A 602 -22.47 -20.19 27.26
N PHE A 603 -23.31 -20.64 28.20
CA PHE A 603 -24.59 -21.28 27.87
C PHE A 603 -25.57 -20.29 27.22
N LEU A 604 -25.68 -19.07 27.76
CA LEU A 604 -26.50 -18.00 27.19
C LEU A 604 -26.01 -17.58 25.79
N ASP A 605 -24.70 -17.46 25.60
CA ASP A 605 -24.10 -17.12 24.31
C ASP A 605 -24.30 -18.25 23.29
N MET A 606 -24.19 -19.52 23.71
CA MET A 606 -24.47 -20.67 22.84
C MET A 606 -25.96 -20.81 22.49
N GLU A 607 -26.90 -20.55 23.40
CA GLU A 607 -28.34 -20.50 23.08
C GLU A 607 -28.64 -19.40 22.05
N LYS A 608 -28.00 -18.23 22.20
CA LYS A 608 -28.09 -17.13 21.22
C LYS A 608 -27.56 -17.53 19.86
N ILE A 609 -26.39 -18.17 19.81
CA ILE A 609 -25.79 -18.69 18.57
C ILE A 609 -26.70 -19.77 17.97
N TYR A 610 -27.26 -20.67 18.77
CA TYR A 610 -28.17 -21.72 18.31
C TYR A 610 -29.48 -21.16 17.73
N GLN A 611 -30.06 -20.12 18.34
CA GLN A 611 -31.22 -19.40 17.76
C GLN A 611 -30.87 -18.73 16.43
N GLN A 612 -29.71 -18.07 16.33
CA GLN A 612 -29.23 -17.49 15.08
C GLN A 612 -28.99 -18.55 13.99
N LEU A 613 -28.53 -19.75 14.38
CA LEU A 613 -28.32 -20.89 13.49
C LEU A 613 -29.65 -21.53 13.03
N MET A 614 -30.66 -21.57 13.90
CA MET A 614 -32.02 -21.99 13.56
C MET A 614 -32.71 -21.01 12.59
N GLU A 615 -32.45 -19.71 12.68
CA GLU A 615 -32.92 -18.70 11.71
C GLU A 615 -32.28 -18.87 10.32
N LEU A 616 -31.08 -19.47 10.23
CA LEU A 616 -30.37 -19.78 8.98
C LEU A 616 -30.75 -21.14 8.38
N LYS A 617 -31.52 -21.97 9.08
CA LYS A 617 -31.94 -23.32 8.63
C LYS A 617 -32.70 -23.34 7.29
N PRO A 618 -33.57 -22.36 6.97
CA PRO A 618 -34.17 -22.24 5.64
C PRO A 618 -33.14 -21.95 4.54
N ALA A 619 -32.12 -21.14 4.83
CA ALA A 619 -31.07 -20.79 3.88
C ALA A 619 -30.14 -21.97 3.58
N ILE A 620 -29.84 -22.80 4.59
CA ILE A 620 -29.05 -24.03 4.42
C ILE A 620 -29.83 -25.07 3.60
N GLN A 621 -31.14 -25.23 3.82
CA GLN A 621 -31.97 -26.13 2.99
C GLN A 621 -32.11 -25.65 1.53
N ILE A 622 -32.10 -24.33 1.30
CA ILE A 622 -32.08 -23.74 -0.04
C ILE A 622 -30.71 -23.99 -0.69
N SER A 623 -29.61 -23.80 0.04
CA SER A 623 -28.24 -24.10 -0.43
C SER A 623 -28.07 -25.57 -0.83
N GLU A 624 -28.48 -26.51 0.03
CA GLU A 624 -28.38 -27.95 -0.27
C GLU A 624 -29.29 -28.36 -1.44
N ARG A 625 -30.46 -27.72 -1.62
CA ARG A 625 -31.32 -27.94 -2.80
C ARG A 625 -30.68 -27.40 -4.07
N ILE A 626 -30.03 -26.24 -4.01
CA ILE A 626 -29.33 -25.63 -5.14
C ILE A 626 -28.10 -26.48 -5.50
N GLU A 627 -27.31 -26.91 -4.53
CA GLU A 627 -26.16 -27.80 -4.75
C GLU A 627 -26.57 -29.14 -5.34
N LYS A 628 -27.63 -29.78 -4.83
CA LYS A 628 -28.18 -31.01 -5.43
C LYS A 628 -28.74 -30.79 -6.83
N ALA A 629 -29.34 -29.62 -7.11
CA ALA A 629 -29.84 -29.28 -8.44
C ALA A 629 -28.70 -28.98 -9.43
N ILE A 630 -27.60 -28.35 -8.97
CA ILE A 630 -26.38 -28.12 -9.75
C ILE A 630 -25.70 -29.47 -10.02
N GLU A 631 -25.56 -30.33 -9.01
CA GLU A 631 -24.94 -31.65 -9.16
C GLU A 631 -25.77 -32.55 -10.10
N TYR A 632 -27.11 -32.51 -10.00
CA TYR A 632 -28.00 -33.22 -10.92
C TYR A 632 -27.91 -32.69 -12.36
N ASN A 633 -27.84 -31.36 -12.56
CA ASN A 633 -27.68 -30.77 -13.89
C ASN A 633 -26.31 -31.10 -14.51
N GLN A 634 -25.23 -31.09 -13.71
CA GLN A 634 -23.89 -31.39 -14.17
C GLN A 634 -23.69 -32.90 -14.47
N LYS A 635 -24.16 -33.81 -13.62
CA LYS A 635 -24.01 -35.27 -13.81
C LYS A 635 -25.01 -35.88 -14.79
N THR A 636 -26.29 -35.49 -14.74
CA THR A 636 -27.36 -36.16 -15.49
C THR A 636 -27.67 -35.46 -16.80
N LEU A 637 -27.66 -34.12 -16.85
CA LEU A 637 -28.07 -33.33 -18.02
C LEU A 637 -26.87 -32.77 -18.82
N ARG A 638 -25.64 -32.82 -18.29
CA ARG A 638 -24.39 -32.31 -18.91
C ARG A 638 -24.47 -30.85 -19.39
N ILE A 639 -25.26 -30.02 -18.71
CA ILE A 639 -25.33 -28.58 -18.99
C ILE A 639 -24.36 -27.89 -18.02
N PRO A 640 -23.31 -27.19 -18.48
CA PRO A 640 -22.41 -26.47 -17.61
C PRO A 640 -23.14 -25.24 -17.06
N ILE A 641 -23.15 -25.10 -15.74
CA ILE A 641 -23.66 -23.91 -15.04
C ILE A 641 -22.46 -23.34 -14.30
N ASP A 642 -22.05 -22.13 -14.68
CA ASP A 642 -20.95 -21.38 -14.04
C ASP A 642 -21.48 -20.66 -12.77
N PRO A 643 -20.67 -20.50 -11.71
CA PRO A 643 -21.12 -20.11 -10.36
C PRO A 643 -21.87 -18.79 -10.25
#